data_AF-A0A497G4W0-F1
#
_entry.id   AF-A0A497G4W0-F1
#
_cell.length_a   1.000
_cell.length_b   1.000
_cell.length_c   1.000
_cell.angle_alpha   90.00
_cell.angle_beta   90.00
_cell.angle_gamma   90.00
#
_symmetry.space_group_name_H-M   'P 1'
#
loop_
_entity.id
_entity.type
_entity.pdbx_description
1 polymer ?
#
loop_
_entity_poly.entity_id
_entity_poly.type
_entity_poly.pdbx_seq_one_letter_code
_entity_poly.pdbx_strand_id
1 'polypeptide(L)'
;MKRWALIIALILVLSLVPGWAAKPANANGYTYVPLVELNKNFDSYAYKGDVLTRGIVTYVDRNGFMIQNGSGPYTGIYVYTGYKSYPSVHKGDLVEVYGFPKYYNGLRQLSVNPSYGEHYTVTGNGKVPEPTIIQTSDYDRSEYQSVLVKFVDTTITGRYDKGYTKLWIDDGSGEAYIFSYNGLPSDLQPGAKFKYLTGVIYVFYNDYEVIPLNWELYNPTVKITDVNYYAFMKGVPSKLRVTVLNNGTKDSNVTFIAKLDGTDVYSTEFTLVSGASKVVEFYVIPSDTGKHTLNIIAEESEKILEIEVIPNPYQLSYGLTPYYERLYNKEMANITPLYENLTWVIEELTSCGVNLGDLEPNVEWINATMAEIQKEYALYDTLKGLLVQQNPYRSAYYYPVMVHIRKAAMMSRDVLREIEFVLPILQRTYEQVEPICHPPAPGNETTPGNETPTNQTNVTPSTNVTIHITKVLIDASHGQYYNPTKTDTSGMSTLIDNIKSELGWIVDVNLDPITYDTLKDYDVLIITNPSQDITDEEAQAIQQFVENGGGLFILGENYYNHVYYKSLNRVVAKYGIEFNNDELMDDDVNTGRAWFPLVGIYNLDHPAMKFLTADHQMYYSGDTLSVSGGVAWLIRGYETSYSEDKDGNVIYEKGSKPIIAAAVEVGQGRIVAYGSSKAISDAYYGNYINTNWPFVKGVLLWLAHQE
;
A
#
# COMPACT_ATOMS: atom_id res chain seq x y z
N MET A 1 1.62 94.53 1.52
CA MET A 1 2.83 93.87 2.06
C MET A 1 2.46 92.44 2.46
N LYS A 2 3.16 91.45 1.87
CA LYS A 2 3.51 90.07 2.34
C LYS A 2 2.47 89.25 3.13
N ARG A 3 2.34 87.93 3.07
CA ARG A 3 2.83 86.75 2.31
C ARG A 3 2.12 85.55 3.01
N TRP A 4 1.66 84.54 2.26
CA TRP A 4 1.70 83.09 2.58
C TRP A 4 0.81 82.47 3.70
N ALA A 5 -0.04 81.52 3.26
CA ALA A 5 -0.35 80.18 3.79
C ALA A 5 -0.65 79.93 5.29
N LEU A 6 -1.74 79.20 5.57
CA LEU A 6 -1.79 78.21 6.66
C LEU A 6 -2.91 77.16 6.48
N ILE A 7 -2.46 75.96 6.10
CA ILE A 7 -3.07 74.64 6.32
C ILE A 7 -2.73 74.23 7.77
N ILE A 8 -3.56 73.39 8.39
CA ILE A 8 -3.38 72.63 9.65
C ILE A 8 -3.85 73.35 10.94
N ALA A 9 -5.02 72.94 11.44
CA ALA A 9 -5.40 73.05 12.86
C ALA A 9 -6.41 71.94 13.21
N LEU A 10 -5.92 70.70 13.27
CA LEU A 10 -6.61 69.56 13.88
C LEU A 10 -5.66 68.88 14.87
N ILE A 11 -5.14 69.63 15.83
CA ILE A 11 -4.40 69.13 16.99
C ILE A 11 -4.75 70.05 18.17
N LEU A 12 -5.03 69.44 19.33
CA LEU A 12 -5.11 70.03 20.69
C LEU A 12 -6.37 70.84 21.07
N VAL A 13 -7.43 70.14 21.51
CA VAL A 13 -8.11 70.45 22.78
C VAL A 13 -8.50 69.13 23.45
N LEU A 14 -7.61 68.61 24.31
CA LEU A 14 -7.95 67.72 25.44
C LEU A 14 -6.73 67.69 26.38
N SER A 15 -6.53 68.80 27.08
CA SER A 15 -5.67 68.86 28.26
C SER A 15 -6.28 69.85 29.23
N LEU A 16 -6.95 69.37 30.28
CA LEU A 16 -7.16 70.06 31.56
C LEU A 16 -7.85 69.09 32.54
N VAL A 17 -7.06 68.32 33.29
CA VAL A 17 -7.36 68.02 34.70
C VAL A 17 -6.02 67.97 35.46
N PRO A 18 -5.78 68.84 36.45
CA PRO A 18 -4.64 68.72 37.36
C PRO A 18 -4.98 67.79 38.54
N GLY A 19 -3.99 67.02 39.00
CA GLY A 19 -4.11 66.07 40.10
C GLY A 19 -4.04 66.73 41.49
N TRP A 20 -4.71 66.10 42.48
CA TRP A 20 -4.10 65.42 43.62
C TRP A 20 -5.17 64.92 44.64
N ALA A 21 -4.86 63.75 45.22
CA ALA A 21 -5.49 63.06 46.38
C ALA A 21 -6.86 62.39 46.15
N ALA A 22 -7.12 61.12 46.46
CA ALA A 22 -6.41 59.98 47.07
C ALA A 22 -7.37 58.76 46.91
N LYS A 23 -7.06 57.47 46.79
CA LYS A 23 -5.89 56.57 46.82
C LYS A 23 -6.28 55.36 45.93
N PRO A 24 -5.34 54.58 45.38
CA PRO A 24 -5.64 53.51 44.44
C PRO A 24 -6.17 52.28 45.16
N ALA A 25 -7.29 51.74 44.69
CA ALA A 25 -7.67 50.36 45.00
C ALA A 25 -6.96 49.47 43.97
N ASN A 26 -5.78 48.95 44.36
CA ASN A 26 -4.97 47.91 43.70
C ASN A 26 -5.31 47.61 42.22
N ALA A 27 -4.68 48.35 41.30
CA ALA A 27 -4.65 48.01 39.89
C ALA A 27 -3.39 47.16 39.61
N ASN A 28 -3.57 45.93 39.15
CA ASN A 28 -2.47 45.08 38.69
C ASN A 28 -1.77 45.77 37.50
N GLY A 29 -0.46 46.01 37.63
CA GLY A 29 0.34 46.88 36.76
C GLY A 29 0.68 46.32 35.38
N TYR A 30 -0.31 46.04 34.55
CA TYR A 30 -0.10 45.61 33.16
C TYR A 30 0.05 46.81 32.21
N THR A 31 0.98 46.72 31.25
CA THR A 31 1.14 47.75 30.21
C THR A 31 0.18 47.45 29.06
N TYR A 32 -0.73 48.40 28.78
CA TYR A 32 -1.67 48.30 27.66
C TYR A 32 -0.96 48.53 26.31
N VAL A 33 -1.17 47.62 25.35
CA VAL A 33 -0.62 47.70 24.00
C VAL A 33 -1.78 47.81 22.98
N PRO A 34 -1.87 48.90 22.20
CA PRO A 34 -2.84 49.02 21.11
C PRO A 34 -2.68 47.92 20.07
N LEU A 35 -3.79 47.38 19.58
CA LEU A 35 -3.79 46.20 18.71
C LEU A 35 -3.01 46.40 17.38
N VAL A 36 -3.08 47.60 16.81
CA VAL A 36 -2.31 47.98 15.62
C VAL A 36 -0.81 48.02 15.90
N GLU A 37 -0.41 48.53 17.07
CA GLU A 37 1.00 48.58 17.49
C GLU A 37 1.55 47.17 17.74
N LEU A 38 0.77 46.34 18.43
CA LEU A 38 1.07 44.94 18.67
C LEU A 38 1.32 44.18 17.37
N ASN A 39 0.42 44.28 16.39
CA ASN A 39 0.54 43.54 15.14
C ASN A 39 1.64 44.08 14.20
N LYS A 40 1.82 45.40 14.11
CA LYS A 40 2.90 45.99 13.29
C LYS A 40 4.29 45.62 13.78
N ASN A 41 4.44 45.45 15.09
CA ASN A 41 5.71 45.16 15.75
C ASN A 41 5.69 43.80 16.45
N PHE A 42 4.95 42.81 15.93
CA PHE A 42 4.65 41.57 16.66
C PHE A 42 5.91 40.82 17.11
N ASP A 43 6.97 40.78 16.29
CA ASP A 43 8.27 40.20 16.65
C ASP A 43 8.92 40.83 17.89
N SER A 44 8.59 42.10 18.17
CA SER A 44 9.09 42.78 19.36
C SER A 44 8.39 42.29 20.63
N TYR A 45 7.17 41.74 20.53
CA TYR A 45 6.37 41.23 21.65
C TYR A 45 6.36 39.70 21.76
N ALA A 46 6.52 38.99 20.65
CA ALA A 46 6.44 37.54 20.59
C ALA A 46 7.43 36.90 21.57
N TYR A 47 6.90 36.04 22.45
CA TYR A 47 7.67 35.33 23.48
C TYR A 47 8.36 36.21 24.53
N LYS A 48 7.98 37.49 24.67
CA LYS A 48 8.61 38.44 25.62
C LYS A 48 7.73 38.81 26.82
N GLY A 49 6.76 37.96 27.14
CA GLY A 49 5.82 38.13 28.23
C GLY A 49 4.42 38.55 27.76
N ASP A 50 3.49 38.61 28.70
CA ASP A 50 2.09 38.88 28.41
C ASP A 50 1.84 40.35 28.05
N VAL A 51 0.80 40.58 27.25
CA VAL A 51 0.33 41.92 26.89
C VAL A 51 -1.13 42.08 27.25
N LEU A 52 -1.50 43.30 27.66
CA LEU A 52 -2.90 43.69 27.81
C LEU A 52 -3.34 44.43 26.55
N THR A 53 -4.37 43.94 25.86
CA THR A 53 -4.99 44.63 24.73
C THR A 53 -6.50 44.52 24.80
N ARG A 54 -7.22 45.19 23.89
CA ARG A 54 -8.67 45.07 23.79
C ARG A 54 -9.12 45.14 22.34
N GLY A 55 -10.27 44.56 22.02
CA GLY A 55 -10.89 44.72 20.72
C GLY A 55 -12.30 44.18 20.64
N ILE A 56 -12.96 44.44 19.51
CA ILE A 56 -14.30 43.93 19.23
C ILE A 56 -14.18 42.54 18.60
N VAL A 57 -14.93 41.57 19.11
CA VAL A 57 -14.95 40.21 18.58
C VAL A 57 -15.55 40.18 17.17
N THR A 58 -14.79 39.70 16.19
CA THR A 58 -15.21 39.61 14.77
C THR A 58 -15.55 38.19 14.33
N TYR A 59 -14.93 37.19 14.97
CA TYR A 59 -15.09 35.77 14.67
C TYR A 59 -14.88 34.93 15.93
N VAL A 60 -15.58 33.81 16.05
CA VAL A 60 -15.48 32.87 17.19
C VAL A 60 -15.44 31.45 16.63
N ASP A 61 -14.53 30.62 17.14
CA ASP A 61 -14.45 29.20 16.85
C ASP A 61 -14.38 28.37 18.14
N ARG A 62 -14.19 27.05 18.02
CA ARG A 62 -14.18 26.13 19.17
C ARG A 62 -12.94 26.26 20.07
N ASN A 63 -11.87 26.88 19.59
CA ASN A 63 -10.58 27.00 20.26
C ASN A 63 -10.27 28.43 20.75
N GLY A 64 -10.97 29.43 20.22
CA GLY A 64 -10.65 30.83 20.42
C GLY A 64 -11.57 31.78 19.67
N PHE A 65 -11.12 33.02 19.52
CA PHE A 65 -11.86 34.08 18.85
C PHE A 65 -10.91 35.15 18.28
N MET A 66 -11.37 35.93 17.31
CA MET A 66 -10.62 37.08 16.79
C MET A 66 -11.18 38.37 17.34
N ILE A 67 -10.30 39.30 17.70
CA ILE A 67 -10.67 40.66 18.07
C ILE A 67 -10.05 41.66 17.09
N GLN A 68 -10.74 42.77 16.85
CA GLN A 68 -10.31 43.81 15.92
C GLN A 68 -10.65 45.22 16.44
N ASN A 69 -9.77 46.19 16.17
CA ASN A 69 -9.97 47.61 16.45
C ASN A 69 -9.91 48.45 15.18
N GLY A 70 -11.07 48.89 14.69
CA GLY A 70 -11.17 49.64 13.44
C GLY A 70 -11.05 48.75 12.21
N SER A 71 -10.86 49.35 11.04
CA SER A 71 -10.75 48.67 9.76
C SER A 71 -9.37 48.90 9.14
N GLY A 72 -8.92 47.97 8.30
CA GLY A 72 -7.64 48.06 7.60
C GLY A 72 -6.54 47.15 8.16
N PRO A 73 -5.32 47.28 7.61
CA PRO A 73 -4.17 46.45 7.97
C PRO A 73 -3.82 46.50 9.47
N TYR A 74 -3.37 45.36 10.01
CA TYR A 74 -2.87 45.15 11.38
C TYR A 74 -3.90 45.36 12.51
N THR A 75 -5.17 45.54 12.16
CA THR A 75 -6.21 45.88 13.14
C THR A 75 -6.75 44.69 13.92
N GLY A 76 -6.45 43.45 13.54
CA GLY A 76 -7.02 42.23 14.11
C GLY A 76 -5.98 41.23 14.61
N ILE A 77 -6.35 40.41 15.60
CA ILE A 77 -5.49 39.34 16.14
C ILE A 77 -6.35 38.15 16.63
N TYR A 78 -5.82 36.93 16.51
CA TYR A 78 -6.44 35.74 17.06
C TYR A 78 -6.11 35.56 18.55
N VAL A 79 -7.11 35.20 19.35
CA VAL A 79 -7.01 34.90 20.78
C VAL A 79 -7.31 33.42 20.97
N TYR A 80 -6.30 32.65 21.35
CA TYR A 80 -6.39 31.21 21.57
C TYR A 80 -6.67 30.92 23.05
N THR A 81 -7.78 30.24 23.35
CA THR A 81 -8.22 29.93 24.72
C THR A 81 -8.10 28.45 25.08
N GLY A 82 -7.53 27.63 24.19
CA GLY A 82 -7.32 26.20 24.39
C GLY A 82 -8.11 25.33 23.41
N TYR A 83 -7.62 24.12 23.14
CA TYR A 83 -8.27 23.18 22.22
C TYR A 83 -9.67 22.80 22.71
N LYS A 84 -10.70 23.06 21.88
CA LYS A 84 -12.12 22.84 22.22
C LYS A 84 -12.53 23.51 23.54
N SER A 85 -12.04 24.72 23.79
CA SER A 85 -12.35 25.51 25.00
C SER A 85 -13.71 26.20 24.95
N TYR A 86 -14.29 26.41 23.77
CA TYR A 86 -15.59 27.09 23.56
C TYR A 86 -15.70 28.41 24.35
N PRO A 87 -14.92 29.45 23.97
CA PRO A 87 -14.89 30.70 24.72
C PRO A 87 -16.28 31.34 24.78
N SER A 88 -16.64 31.88 25.95
CA SER A 88 -17.94 32.50 26.19
C SER A 88 -17.94 33.96 25.72
N VAL A 89 -17.78 34.14 24.41
CA VAL A 89 -17.81 35.45 23.73
C VAL A 89 -18.67 35.36 22.47
N HIS A 90 -19.24 36.49 22.08
CA HIS A 90 -20.08 36.62 20.90
C HIS A 90 -19.53 37.71 19.98
N LYS A 91 -19.83 37.59 18.68
CA LYS A 91 -19.51 38.62 17.70
C LYS A 91 -20.12 39.96 18.13
N GLY A 92 -19.30 41.01 18.23
CA GLY A 92 -19.68 42.34 18.71
C GLY A 92 -19.31 42.62 20.18
N ASP A 93 -18.93 41.60 20.95
CA ASP A 93 -18.44 41.80 22.33
C ASP A 93 -17.15 42.64 22.31
N LEU A 94 -17.05 43.61 23.22
CA LEU A 94 -15.80 44.32 23.51
C LEU A 94 -15.04 43.53 24.59
N VAL A 95 -13.90 42.98 24.22
CA VAL A 95 -13.11 42.09 25.09
C VAL A 95 -11.76 42.73 25.38
N GLU A 96 -11.42 42.75 26.66
CA GLU A 96 -10.05 43.00 27.14
C GLU A 96 -9.34 41.64 27.30
N VAL A 97 -8.12 41.54 26.80
CA VAL A 97 -7.34 40.30 26.74
C VAL A 97 -5.98 40.56 27.36
N TYR A 98 -5.66 39.83 28.42
CA TYR A 98 -4.34 39.69 28.98
C TYR A 98 -3.79 38.32 28.58
N GLY A 99 -2.88 38.28 27.61
CA GLY A 99 -2.42 37.02 27.03
C GLY A 99 -1.01 37.07 26.46
N PHE A 100 -0.43 35.89 26.24
CA PHE A 100 0.95 35.70 25.81
C PHE A 100 1.07 35.70 24.27
N PRO A 101 1.73 36.70 23.65
CA PRO A 101 1.93 36.75 22.20
C PRO A 101 2.89 35.67 21.72
N LYS A 102 2.49 34.90 20.72
CA LYS A 102 3.34 33.90 20.08
C LYS A 102 2.93 33.62 18.64
N TYR A 103 3.85 33.04 17.88
CA TYR A 103 3.52 32.36 16.64
C TYR A 103 3.09 30.92 16.92
N TYR A 104 2.04 30.49 16.26
CA TYR A 104 1.67 29.07 16.18
C TYR A 104 1.47 28.71 14.72
N ASN A 105 2.43 27.99 14.14
CA ASN A 105 2.39 27.58 12.74
C ASN A 105 2.07 28.75 11.77
N GLY A 106 2.76 29.88 11.96
CA GLY A 106 2.58 31.11 11.16
C GLY A 106 1.47 32.06 11.63
N LEU A 107 0.55 31.58 12.48
CA LEU A 107 -0.51 32.43 13.05
C LEU A 107 0.03 33.33 14.18
N ARG A 108 -0.12 34.65 14.07
CA ARG A 108 0.06 35.55 15.21
C ARG A 108 -1.15 35.44 16.12
N GLN A 109 -0.90 35.00 17.36
CA GLN A 109 -1.95 34.81 18.33
C GLN A 109 -1.56 35.31 19.72
N LEU A 110 -2.58 35.65 20.52
CA LEU A 110 -2.51 35.76 21.96
C LEU A 110 -2.95 34.43 22.57
N SER A 111 -2.04 33.73 23.23
CA SER A 111 -2.38 32.56 24.03
C SER A 111 -2.98 33.03 25.35
N VAL A 112 -4.10 32.42 25.76
CA VAL A 112 -4.73 32.66 27.06
C VAL A 112 -4.87 31.34 27.79
N ASN A 113 -4.08 31.19 28.85
CA ASN A 113 -4.05 30.06 29.75
C ASN A 113 -4.17 30.53 31.22
N PRO A 114 -5.33 30.28 31.86
CA PRO A 114 -5.57 30.68 33.24
C PRO A 114 -4.53 30.16 34.26
N SER A 115 -3.84 29.06 33.98
CA SER A 115 -2.78 28.54 34.84
C SER A 115 -1.57 29.47 34.95
N TYR A 116 -1.36 30.36 34.00
CA TYR A 116 -0.31 31.39 34.01
C TYR A 116 -0.83 32.77 34.43
N GLY A 117 -2.10 32.89 34.81
CA GLY A 117 -2.75 34.17 35.14
C GLY A 117 -3.26 34.95 33.93
N GLU A 118 -3.08 34.42 32.72
CA GLU A 118 -3.64 34.96 31.48
C GLU A 118 -5.17 34.83 31.50
N HIS A 119 -5.88 35.86 31.06
CA HIS A 119 -7.35 35.90 31.07
C HIS A 119 -7.90 36.85 30.02
N TYR A 120 -9.18 36.69 29.69
CA TYR A 120 -9.94 37.68 28.93
C TYR A 120 -11.21 38.05 29.68
N THR A 121 -11.72 39.24 29.45
CA THR A 121 -12.94 39.75 30.09
C THR A 121 -13.79 40.52 29.09
N VAL A 122 -15.07 40.17 28.99
CA VAL A 122 -16.05 40.95 28.23
C VAL A 122 -16.35 42.21 29.05
N THR A 123 -15.96 43.37 28.50
CA THR A 123 -16.10 44.68 29.17
C THR A 123 -17.26 45.50 28.62
N GLY A 124 -17.92 45.04 27.55
CA GLY A 124 -19.09 45.66 26.96
C GLY A 124 -19.43 45.09 25.59
N ASN A 125 -20.17 45.87 24.82
CA ASN A 125 -20.53 45.58 23.42
C ASN A 125 -20.14 46.77 22.54
N GLY A 126 -19.79 46.50 21.28
CA GLY A 126 -19.49 47.52 20.29
C GLY A 126 -19.95 47.15 18.89
N LYS A 127 -19.89 48.13 17.99
CA LYS A 127 -20.17 47.91 16.57
C LYS A 127 -19.02 47.07 15.97
N VAL A 128 -19.36 45.95 15.33
CA VAL A 128 -18.39 45.17 14.54
C VAL A 128 -17.73 46.09 13.51
N PRO A 129 -16.40 46.10 13.39
CA PRO A 129 -15.71 46.91 12.40
C PRO A 129 -16.20 46.65 10.97
N GLU A 130 -16.15 47.67 10.12
CA GLU A 130 -16.47 47.49 8.70
C GLU A 130 -15.38 46.64 8.03
N PRO A 131 -15.74 45.68 7.15
CA PRO A 131 -14.76 44.90 6.41
C PRO A 131 -13.85 45.77 5.53
N THR A 132 -12.57 45.42 5.47
CA THR A 132 -11.61 46.08 4.57
C THR A 132 -11.75 45.54 3.16
N ILE A 133 -12.00 46.40 2.17
CA ILE A 133 -12.01 45.97 0.77
C ILE A 133 -10.58 45.74 0.31
N ILE A 134 -10.28 44.53 -0.16
CA ILE A 134 -8.97 44.15 -0.71
C ILE A 134 -9.15 43.38 -2.01
N GLN A 135 -8.10 43.35 -2.82
CA GLN A 135 -8.04 42.50 -4.01
C GLN A 135 -7.85 41.04 -3.60
N THR A 136 -8.32 40.09 -4.42
CA THR A 136 -8.14 38.65 -4.14
C THR A 136 -6.66 38.27 -4.07
N SER A 137 -5.79 38.87 -4.88
CA SER A 137 -4.33 38.67 -4.81
C SER A 137 -3.64 39.16 -3.53
N ASP A 138 -4.32 39.97 -2.70
CA ASP A 138 -3.74 40.56 -1.49
C ASP A 138 -4.10 39.78 -0.20
N TYR A 139 -4.89 38.71 -0.31
CA TYR A 139 -5.42 37.98 0.85
C TYR A 139 -4.34 37.33 1.73
N ASP A 140 -3.18 37.02 1.16
CA ASP A 140 -2.05 36.36 1.83
C ASP A 140 -1.02 37.37 2.38
N ARG A 141 -1.28 38.67 2.25
CA ARG A 141 -0.42 39.69 2.87
C ARG A 141 -0.56 39.62 4.38
N SER A 142 0.58 39.51 5.05
CA SER A 142 0.63 39.38 6.51
C SER A 142 -0.08 40.50 7.27
N GLU A 143 -0.20 41.69 6.68
CA GLU A 143 -0.90 42.82 7.28
C GLU A 143 -2.41 42.60 7.45
N TYR A 144 -3.02 41.66 6.74
CA TYR A 144 -4.44 41.35 6.86
C TYR A 144 -4.75 40.11 7.71
N GLN A 145 -3.75 39.44 8.29
CA GLN A 145 -4.00 38.31 9.19
C GLN A 145 -4.92 38.71 10.35
N SER A 146 -5.95 37.90 10.59
CA SER A 146 -7.02 38.12 11.58
C SER A 146 -7.88 39.38 11.35
N VAL A 147 -7.79 40.00 10.18
CA VAL A 147 -8.62 41.16 9.79
C VAL A 147 -9.86 40.69 9.04
N LEU A 148 -10.99 41.33 9.35
CA LEU A 148 -12.24 41.22 8.59
C LEU A 148 -12.10 41.94 7.24
N VAL A 149 -12.23 41.18 6.15
CA VAL A 149 -12.05 41.63 4.77
C VAL A 149 -13.30 41.44 3.92
N LYS A 150 -13.36 42.13 2.79
CA LYS A 150 -14.41 42.05 1.77
C LYS A 150 -13.80 41.99 0.38
N PHE A 151 -14.16 40.95 -0.36
CA PHE A 151 -13.92 40.84 -1.79
C PHE A 151 -15.19 41.26 -2.54
N VAL A 152 -15.03 41.93 -3.68
CA VAL A 152 -16.12 42.50 -4.49
C VAL A 152 -15.92 42.03 -5.93
N ASP A 153 -17.02 41.70 -6.61
CA ASP A 153 -17.04 41.33 -8.03
C ASP A 153 -16.10 40.16 -8.39
N THR A 154 -16.09 39.11 -7.56
CA THR A 154 -15.19 37.96 -7.71
C THR A 154 -15.90 36.76 -8.34
N THR A 155 -15.21 36.00 -9.18
CA THR A 155 -15.73 34.75 -9.78
C THR A 155 -15.16 33.54 -9.04
N ILE A 156 -15.98 32.52 -8.80
CA ILE A 156 -15.50 31.22 -8.29
C ILE A 156 -14.80 30.49 -9.43
N THR A 157 -13.51 30.20 -9.27
CA THR A 157 -12.68 29.50 -10.26
C THR A 157 -12.59 28.00 -9.99
N GLY A 158 -12.69 27.60 -8.72
CA GLY A 158 -12.56 26.20 -8.31
C GLY A 158 -13.37 25.86 -7.06
N ARG A 159 -13.68 24.57 -6.89
CA ARG A 159 -14.35 24.04 -5.70
C ARG A 159 -13.88 22.62 -5.39
N TYR A 160 -13.74 22.31 -4.11
CA TYR A 160 -13.48 20.96 -3.62
C TYR A 160 -14.24 20.69 -2.32
N ASP A 161 -14.93 19.55 -2.24
CA ASP A 161 -15.72 19.14 -1.07
C ASP A 161 -15.21 17.78 -0.50
N LYS A 162 -14.91 17.73 0.81
CA LYS A 162 -14.57 16.49 1.55
C LYS A 162 -14.93 16.60 3.04
N GLY A 163 -16.22 16.80 3.34
CA GLY A 163 -16.69 17.10 4.70
C GLY A 163 -16.37 18.52 5.19
N TYR A 164 -15.61 19.27 4.40
CA TYR A 164 -15.38 20.72 4.41
C TYR A 164 -15.48 21.19 2.95
N THR A 165 -15.56 22.51 2.73
CA THR A 165 -15.50 23.08 1.38
C THR A 165 -14.31 24.01 1.23
N LYS A 166 -13.58 23.82 0.14
CA LYS A 166 -12.56 24.74 -0.39
C LYS A 166 -13.13 25.44 -1.61
N LEU A 167 -13.02 26.77 -1.66
CA LEU A 167 -13.30 27.54 -2.86
C LEU A 167 -12.08 28.37 -3.23
N TRP A 168 -11.97 28.63 -4.53
CA TRP A 168 -11.03 29.59 -5.07
C TRP A 168 -11.81 30.69 -5.76
N ILE A 169 -11.49 31.94 -5.45
CA ILE A 169 -12.16 33.13 -6.01
C ILE A 169 -11.13 34.08 -6.62
N ASP A 170 -11.50 34.73 -7.72
CA ASP A 170 -10.63 35.68 -8.42
C ASP A 170 -11.43 36.89 -8.90
N ASP A 171 -10.93 38.10 -8.61
CA ASP A 171 -11.43 39.38 -9.13
C ASP A 171 -10.71 39.84 -10.41
N GLY A 172 -9.79 39.02 -10.92
CA GLY A 172 -8.90 39.29 -12.04
C GLY A 172 -7.50 39.75 -11.62
N SER A 173 -7.27 40.00 -10.32
CA SER A 173 -5.94 40.33 -9.78
C SER A 173 -5.12 39.09 -9.41
N GLY A 174 -5.75 37.94 -9.19
CA GLY A 174 -5.12 36.70 -8.71
C GLY A 174 -6.01 35.98 -7.70
N GLU A 175 -5.77 34.69 -7.51
CA GLU A 175 -6.70 33.80 -6.80
C GLU A 175 -6.57 33.88 -5.25
N ALA A 176 -7.71 33.96 -4.56
CA ALA A 176 -7.81 33.83 -3.10
C ALA A 176 -8.41 32.50 -2.68
N TYR A 177 -7.88 31.92 -1.60
CA TYR A 177 -8.32 30.63 -1.06
C TYR A 177 -9.31 30.80 0.10
N ILE A 178 -10.51 30.24 -0.07
CA ILE A 178 -11.60 30.27 0.90
C ILE A 178 -11.76 28.88 1.52
N PHE A 179 -11.86 28.82 2.85
CA PHE A 179 -12.00 27.57 3.58
C PHE A 179 -13.18 27.58 4.54
N SER A 180 -14.04 26.56 4.47
CA SER A 180 -15.16 26.37 5.40
C SER A 180 -15.17 24.96 5.99
N TYR A 181 -15.06 24.87 7.32
CA TYR A 181 -15.18 23.62 8.07
C TYR A 181 -16.60 23.00 8.01
N ASN A 182 -17.64 23.81 7.80
CA ASN A 182 -19.04 23.35 7.90
C ASN A 182 -19.68 23.03 6.54
N GLY A 183 -18.87 22.87 5.49
CA GLY A 183 -19.34 22.85 4.12
C GLY A 183 -19.90 24.22 3.68
N LEU A 184 -20.07 24.40 2.38
CA LEU A 184 -20.76 25.57 1.82
C LEU A 184 -21.91 25.14 0.91
N PRO A 185 -22.95 25.98 0.74
CA PRO A 185 -24.08 25.71 -0.13
C PRO A 185 -23.69 25.23 -1.52
N SER A 186 -24.46 24.29 -2.08
CA SER A 186 -24.13 23.61 -3.35
C SER A 186 -24.28 24.50 -4.59
N ASP A 187 -24.88 25.68 -4.46
CA ASP A 187 -25.00 26.70 -5.51
C ASP A 187 -23.70 27.50 -5.73
N LEU A 188 -22.76 27.48 -4.77
CA LEU A 188 -21.43 28.07 -4.91
C LEU A 188 -20.53 27.19 -5.79
N GLN A 189 -20.76 27.17 -7.09
CA GLN A 189 -20.00 26.37 -8.07
C GLN A 189 -19.10 27.24 -8.93
N PRO A 190 -18.03 26.68 -9.54
CA PRO A 190 -17.22 27.39 -10.53
C PRO A 190 -18.05 28.07 -11.62
N GLY A 191 -17.73 29.34 -11.91
CA GLY A 191 -18.47 30.26 -12.78
C GLY A 191 -19.49 31.14 -12.06
N ALA A 192 -19.90 30.82 -10.82
CA ALA A 192 -20.73 31.72 -10.03
C ALA A 192 -19.94 32.97 -9.61
N LYS A 193 -20.60 34.12 -9.55
CA LYS A 193 -19.97 35.40 -9.19
C LYS A 193 -20.53 35.94 -7.89
N PHE A 194 -19.66 36.41 -7.01
CA PHE A 194 -20.03 37.17 -5.82
C PHE A 194 -20.14 38.65 -6.17
N LYS A 195 -21.25 39.30 -5.80
CA LYS A 195 -21.29 40.75 -5.65
C LYS A 195 -20.37 41.16 -4.50
N TYR A 196 -20.40 40.38 -3.43
CA TYR A 196 -19.37 40.44 -2.39
C TYR A 196 -19.28 39.15 -1.60
N LEU A 197 -18.10 38.94 -1.00
CA LEU A 197 -17.86 37.95 0.05
C LEU A 197 -17.08 38.64 1.18
N THR A 198 -17.55 38.51 2.42
CA THR A 198 -16.82 38.93 3.61
C THR A 198 -16.31 37.74 4.39
N GLY A 199 -15.11 37.86 4.94
CA GLY A 199 -14.46 36.79 5.68
C GLY A 199 -13.36 37.32 6.60
N VAL A 200 -12.85 36.48 7.48
CA VAL A 200 -11.63 36.78 8.24
C VAL A 200 -10.46 36.00 7.68
N ILE A 201 -9.30 36.63 7.58
CA ILE A 201 -8.08 35.94 7.12
C ILE A 201 -7.47 35.18 8.30
N TYR A 202 -7.26 33.90 8.11
CA TYR A 202 -6.64 32.98 9.05
C TYR A 202 -5.36 32.41 8.45
N VAL A 203 -4.48 31.89 9.31
CA VAL A 203 -3.27 31.18 8.87
C VAL A 203 -3.25 29.81 9.52
N PHE A 204 -3.16 28.78 8.69
CA PHE A 204 -3.09 27.39 9.11
C PHE A 204 -1.84 26.74 8.52
N TYR A 205 -0.91 26.29 9.36
CA TYR A 205 0.36 25.69 8.90
C TYR A 205 1.17 26.58 7.93
N ASN A 206 1.19 27.88 8.20
CA ASN A 206 1.83 28.94 7.39
C ASN A 206 1.12 29.29 6.08
N ASP A 207 0.00 28.64 5.75
CA ASP A 207 -0.82 28.97 4.58
C ASP A 207 -1.97 29.90 4.98
N TYR A 208 -2.22 30.94 4.17
CA TYR A 208 -3.32 31.88 4.38
C TYR A 208 -4.62 31.28 3.84
N GLU A 209 -5.70 31.49 4.57
CA GLU A 209 -7.05 31.11 4.16
C GLU A 209 -8.06 32.15 4.61
N VAL A 210 -9.14 32.31 3.85
CA VAL A 210 -10.26 33.17 4.24
C VAL A 210 -11.37 32.29 4.80
N ILE A 211 -11.77 32.56 6.04
CA ILE A 211 -12.95 31.94 6.64
C ILE A 211 -14.17 32.78 6.26
N PRO A 212 -15.10 32.25 5.43
CA PRO A 212 -16.23 33.02 4.92
C PRO A 212 -17.26 33.28 6.02
N LEU A 213 -17.81 34.49 6.06
CA LEU A 213 -18.80 34.91 7.05
C LEU A 213 -20.15 35.29 6.43
N ASN A 214 -20.14 36.04 5.33
CA ASN A 214 -21.34 36.46 4.63
C ASN A 214 -21.03 36.72 3.15
N TRP A 215 -22.00 36.51 2.27
CA TRP A 215 -21.81 36.74 0.84
C TRP A 215 -23.14 37.02 0.13
N GLU A 216 -23.05 37.62 -1.04
CA GLU A 216 -24.16 37.78 -1.97
C GLU A 216 -23.70 37.41 -3.38
N LEU A 217 -24.42 36.52 -4.04
CA LEU A 217 -24.15 36.15 -5.43
C LEU A 217 -24.83 37.10 -6.42
N TYR A 218 -24.24 37.23 -7.59
CA TYR A 218 -24.99 37.64 -8.78
C TYR A 218 -26.01 36.56 -9.11
N ASN A 219 -27.25 36.98 -9.35
CA ASN A 219 -28.32 36.11 -9.81
C ASN A 219 -28.76 36.60 -11.20
N PRO A 220 -28.10 36.14 -12.27
CA PRO A 220 -28.36 36.63 -13.62
C PRO A 220 -29.78 36.28 -14.05
N THR A 221 -30.36 37.16 -14.86
CA THR A 221 -31.71 36.98 -15.41
C THR A 221 -31.81 35.70 -16.23
N VAL A 222 -30.81 35.46 -17.09
CA VAL A 222 -30.64 34.21 -17.84
C VAL A 222 -29.61 33.38 -17.11
N LYS A 223 -29.95 32.12 -16.79
CA LYS A 223 -29.06 31.22 -16.04
C LYS A 223 -29.00 29.82 -16.61
N ILE A 224 -27.81 29.23 -16.54
CA ILE A 224 -27.59 27.81 -16.83
C ILE A 224 -28.00 27.02 -15.59
N THR A 225 -28.99 26.14 -15.74
CA THR A 225 -29.52 25.36 -14.60
C THR A 225 -29.00 23.93 -14.56
N ASP A 226 -28.62 23.37 -15.72
CA ASP A 226 -28.24 21.96 -15.82
C ASP A 226 -27.32 21.70 -17.02
N VAL A 227 -26.37 20.78 -16.87
CA VAL A 227 -25.43 20.35 -17.92
C VAL A 227 -25.25 18.84 -17.85
N ASN A 228 -25.66 18.13 -18.91
CA ASN A 228 -25.49 16.68 -19.02
C ASN A 228 -24.56 16.33 -20.18
N TYR A 229 -23.64 15.39 -19.95
CA TYR A 229 -22.71 14.89 -20.95
C TYR A 229 -22.31 13.43 -20.68
N TYR A 230 -21.88 12.73 -21.73
CA TYR A 230 -21.22 11.42 -21.63
C TYR A 230 -19.70 11.58 -21.56
N ALA A 231 -18.99 10.49 -21.27
CA ALA A 231 -17.53 10.47 -21.27
C ALA A 231 -16.93 11.06 -22.56
N PHE A 232 -15.82 11.76 -22.41
CA PHE A 232 -15.08 12.34 -23.52
C PHE A 232 -13.97 11.40 -23.96
N MET A 233 -13.88 11.15 -25.27
CA MET A 233 -12.85 10.31 -25.87
C MET A 233 -12.14 11.09 -26.97
N LYS A 234 -10.81 10.97 -27.03
CA LYS A 234 -10.01 11.64 -28.05
C LYS A 234 -10.51 11.32 -29.47
N GLY A 235 -10.83 12.36 -30.24
CA GLY A 235 -11.29 12.26 -31.62
C GLY A 235 -12.71 11.70 -31.81
N VAL A 236 -13.49 11.54 -30.73
CA VAL A 236 -14.90 11.07 -30.80
C VAL A 236 -15.85 12.22 -30.42
N PRO A 237 -16.91 12.49 -31.20
CA PRO A 237 -17.92 13.47 -30.82
C PRO A 237 -18.69 13.05 -29.56
N SER A 238 -18.56 13.82 -28.49
CA SER A 238 -19.36 13.67 -27.26
C SER A 238 -20.53 14.63 -27.27
N LYS A 239 -21.74 14.12 -27.03
CA LYS A 239 -22.98 14.91 -26.99
C LYS A 239 -23.16 15.60 -25.64
N LEU A 240 -23.51 16.88 -25.65
CA LEU A 240 -23.88 17.67 -24.49
C LEU A 240 -25.33 18.18 -24.58
N ARG A 241 -25.96 18.32 -23.42
CA ARG A 241 -27.30 18.90 -23.27
C ARG A 241 -27.27 19.92 -22.13
N VAL A 242 -27.48 21.20 -22.45
CA VAL A 242 -27.43 22.30 -21.48
C VAL A 242 -28.79 22.96 -21.37
N THR A 243 -29.31 23.10 -20.15
CA THR A 243 -30.58 23.78 -19.89
C THR A 243 -30.33 25.22 -19.47
N VAL A 244 -30.92 26.17 -20.21
CA VAL A 244 -30.87 27.60 -19.95
C VAL A 244 -32.26 28.11 -19.60
N LEU A 245 -32.41 28.81 -18.48
CA LEU A 245 -33.66 29.38 -17.97
C LEU A 245 -33.60 30.91 -17.96
N ASN A 246 -34.62 31.57 -18.47
CA ASN A 246 -34.83 33.00 -18.25
C ASN A 246 -35.73 33.21 -17.02
N ASN A 247 -35.12 33.58 -15.89
CA ASN A 247 -35.80 33.85 -14.63
C ASN A 247 -36.15 35.35 -14.43
N GLY A 248 -35.94 36.20 -15.45
CA GLY A 248 -36.29 37.61 -15.39
C GLY A 248 -37.69 37.90 -15.90
N THR A 249 -38.13 39.14 -15.75
CA THR A 249 -39.49 39.58 -16.09
C THR A 249 -39.66 40.03 -17.54
N LYS A 250 -38.61 39.89 -18.37
CA LYS A 250 -38.58 40.31 -19.79
C LYS A 250 -37.97 39.22 -20.65
N ASP A 251 -38.37 39.19 -21.92
CA ASP A 251 -37.75 38.33 -22.92
C ASP A 251 -36.29 38.74 -23.15
N SER A 252 -35.43 37.76 -23.41
CA SER A 252 -33.99 37.97 -23.62
C SER A 252 -33.54 37.34 -24.93
N ASN A 253 -32.65 38.00 -25.67
CA ASN A 253 -31.89 37.36 -26.75
C ASN A 253 -30.61 36.80 -26.15
N VAL A 254 -30.50 35.48 -26.11
CA VAL A 254 -29.44 34.75 -25.42
C VAL A 254 -28.35 34.36 -26.40
N THR A 255 -27.13 34.81 -26.14
CA THR A 255 -25.88 34.38 -26.74
C THR A 255 -25.31 33.24 -25.92
N PHE A 256 -25.24 32.06 -26.52
CA PHE A 256 -24.73 30.85 -25.91
C PHE A 256 -23.39 30.46 -26.56
N ILE A 257 -22.37 30.23 -25.74
CA ILE A 257 -21.02 29.84 -26.19
C ILE A 257 -20.51 28.70 -25.31
N ALA A 258 -19.94 27.68 -25.93
CA ALA A 258 -19.16 26.66 -25.23
C ALA A 258 -17.71 26.71 -25.72
N LYS A 259 -16.77 26.67 -24.78
CA LYS A 259 -15.32 26.72 -25.04
C LYS A 259 -14.62 25.53 -24.39
N LEU A 260 -13.81 24.81 -25.15
CA LEU A 260 -12.91 23.78 -24.64
C LEU A 260 -11.50 24.36 -24.57
N ASP A 261 -10.92 24.40 -23.37
CA ASP A 261 -9.59 24.99 -23.10
C ASP A 261 -9.42 26.40 -23.68
N GLY A 262 -10.48 27.21 -23.56
CA GLY A 262 -10.53 28.58 -24.07
C GLY A 262 -10.84 28.71 -25.58
N THR A 263 -10.92 27.60 -26.32
CA THR A 263 -11.27 27.61 -27.75
C THR A 263 -12.77 27.41 -27.95
N ASP A 264 -13.42 28.30 -28.71
CA ASP A 264 -14.84 28.20 -29.03
C ASP A 264 -15.13 26.91 -29.82
N VAL A 265 -15.92 26.00 -29.22
CA VAL A 265 -16.33 24.72 -29.84
C VAL A 265 -17.78 24.72 -30.31
N TYR A 266 -18.59 25.64 -29.77
CA TYR A 266 -19.98 25.82 -30.18
C TYR A 266 -20.46 27.23 -29.84
N SER A 267 -21.29 27.82 -30.71
CA SER A 267 -21.96 29.10 -30.46
C SER A 267 -23.31 29.16 -31.15
N THR A 268 -24.30 29.77 -30.48
CA THR A 268 -25.63 29.99 -31.03
C THR A 268 -26.33 31.16 -30.34
N GLU A 269 -27.28 31.79 -31.02
CA GLU A 269 -28.14 32.83 -30.46
C GLU A 269 -29.61 32.38 -30.49
N PHE A 270 -30.38 32.73 -29.47
CA PHE A 270 -31.82 32.46 -29.45
C PHE A 270 -32.61 33.37 -28.51
N THR A 271 -33.84 33.69 -28.88
CA THR A 271 -34.78 34.35 -27.97
C THR A 271 -35.31 33.36 -26.93
N LEU A 272 -35.33 33.78 -25.66
CA LEU A 272 -35.90 33.04 -24.54
C LEU A 272 -36.90 33.93 -23.78
N VAL A 273 -38.18 33.55 -23.82
CA VAL A 273 -39.25 34.30 -23.16
C VAL A 273 -39.14 34.24 -21.64
N SER A 274 -39.68 35.25 -20.96
CA SER A 274 -39.71 35.31 -19.48
C SER A 274 -40.31 34.02 -18.88
N GLY A 275 -39.61 33.43 -17.91
CA GLY A 275 -40.01 32.20 -17.21
C GLY A 275 -39.79 30.89 -17.97
N ALA A 276 -39.34 30.92 -19.22
CA ALA A 276 -39.13 29.70 -20.02
C ALA A 276 -37.70 29.15 -19.92
N SER A 277 -37.59 27.84 -20.12
CA SER A 277 -36.31 27.12 -20.27
C SER A 277 -36.14 26.60 -21.70
N LYS A 278 -34.89 26.55 -22.17
CA LYS A 278 -34.49 25.90 -23.44
C LYS A 278 -33.33 24.94 -23.19
N VAL A 279 -33.39 23.78 -23.84
CA VAL A 279 -32.26 22.84 -23.90
C VAL A 279 -31.47 23.08 -25.18
N VAL A 280 -30.18 23.35 -25.05
CA VAL A 280 -29.22 23.48 -26.15
C VAL A 280 -28.44 22.16 -26.26
N GLU A 281 -28.51 21.51 -27.42
CA GLU A 281 -27.80 20.26 -27.70
C GLU A 281 -26.68 20.50 -28.72
N PHE A 282 -25.47 20.05 -28.40
CA PHE A 282 -24.30 20.19 -29.29
C PHE A 282 -23.29 19.06 -29.05
N TYR A 283 -22.25 19.01 -29.89
CA TYR A 283 -21.18 18.02 -29.79
C TYR A 283 -19.83 18.71 -29.62
N VAL A 284 -18.95 18.09 -28.86
CA VAL A 284 -17.55 18.50 -28.70
C VAL A 284 -16.65 17.33 -29.07
N ILE A 285 -15.60 17.61 -29.84
CA ILE A 285 -14.62 16.61 -30.28
C ILE A 285 -13.26 17.00 -29.68
N PRO A 286 -12.82 16.38 -28.58
CA PRO A 286 -11.51 16.64 -28.00
C PRO A 286 -10.38 16.16 -28.92
N SER A 287 -9.30 16.94 -29.03
CA SER A 287 -8.09 16.55 -29.78
C SER A 287 -7.09 15.74 -28.96
N ASP A 288 -7.07 15.93 -27.64
CA ASP A 288 -6.04 15.41 -26.74
C ASP A 288 -6.64 14.73 -25.52
N THR A 289 -5.81 13.94 -24.83
CA THR A 289 -6.20 13.18 -23.63
C THR A 289 -5.75 13.89 -22.37
N GLY A 290 -6.44 13.65 -21.26
CA GLY A 290 -6.11 14.21 -19.95
C GLY A 290 -7.23 15.06 -19.40
N LYS A 291 -6.89 15.99 -18.50
CA LYS A 291 -7.85 16.95 -17.94
C LYS A 291 -7.98 18.15 -18.86
N HIS A 292 -9.22 18.53 -19.14
CA HIS A 292 -9.58 19.68 -19.96
C HIS A 292 -10.64 20.52 -19.25
N THR A 293 -10.72 21.79 -19.58
CA THR A 293 -11.71 22.72 -19.02
C THR A 293 -12.75 23.05 -20.08
N LEU A 294 -14.01 22.67 -19.82
CA LEU A 294 -15.15 23.07 -20.62
C LEU A 294 -15.88 24.23 -19.94
N ASN A 295 -15.85 25.38 -20.59
CA ASN A 295 -16.55 26.58 -20.14
C ASN A 295 -17.82 26.80 -20.97
N ILE A 296 -18.97 26.92 -20.32
CA ILE A 296 -20.28 27.15 -20.95
C ILE A 296 -20.84 28.47 -20.45
N ILE A 297 -21.13 29.37 -21.39
CA ILE A 297 -21.56 30.74 -21.13
C ILE A 297 -22.92 30.97 -21.78
N ALA A 298 -23.86 31.53 -21.03
CA ALA A 298 -25.15 32.02 -21.51
C ALA A 298 -25.39 33.40 -20.91
N GLU A 299 -25.20 34.46 -21.70
CA GLU A 299 -25.17 35.86 -21.21
C GLU A 299 -24.17 36.03 -20.05
N GLU A 300 -24.65 36.44 -18.87
CA GLU A 300 -23.85 36.63 -17.65
C GLU A 300 -23.68 35.34 -16.83
N SER A 301 -24.37 34.26 -17.21
CA SER A 301 -24.27 32.96 -16.51
C SER A 301 -23.15 32.12 -17.10
N GLU A 302 -22.28 31.63 -16.23
CA GLU A 302 -21.13 30.81 -16.60
C GLU A 302 -21.10 29.51 -15.80
N LYS A 303 -20.70 28.41 -16.46
CA LYS A 303 -20.45 27.11 -15.85
C LYS A 303 -19.12 26.56 -16.34
N ILE A 304 -18.21 26.35 -15.40
CA ILE A 304 -16.89 25.78 -15.67
C ILE A 304 -16.88 24.32 -15.20
N LEU A 305 -16.53 23.41 -16.10
CA LEU A 305 -16.48 21.96 -15.86
C LEU A 305 -15.08 21.44 -16.15
N GLU A 306 -14.49 20.73 -15.19
CA GLU A 306 -13.33 19.89 -15.46
C GLU A 306 -13.81 18.56 -16.04
N ILE A 307 -13.35 18.25 -17.25
CA ILE A 307 -13.66 16.99 -17.94
C ILE A 307 -12.39 16.18 -18.15
N GLU A 308 -12.49 14.86 -18.00
CA GLU A 308 -11.41 13.94 -18.32
C GLU A 308 -11.65 13.31 -19.70
N VAL A 309 -10.69 13.50 -20.59
CA VAL A 309 -10.70 12.93 -21.95
C VAL A 309 -9.80 11.69 -21.96
N ILE A 310 -10.41 10.53 -22.15
CA ILE A 310 -9.68 9.26 -22.19
C ILE A 310 -9.17 8.95 -23.62
N PRO A 311 -8.11 8.13 -23.75
CA PRO A 311 -7.69 7.61 -25.04
C PRO A 311 -8.83 6.91 -25.77
N ASN A 312 -8.86 7.02 -27.10
CA ASN A 312 -9.87 6.35 -27.91
C ASN A 312 -9.67 4.82 -27.84
N PRO A 313 -10.56 4.06 -27.16
CA PRO A 313 -10.36 2.63 -26.97
C PRO A 313 -10.39 1.86 -28.29
N TYR A 314 -11.03 2.42 -29.33
CA TYR A 314 -11.11 1.83 -30.66
C TYR A 314 -9.81 1.95 -31.47
N GLN A 315 -8.98 2.96 -31.18
CA GLN A 315 -7.64 3.05 -31.77
C GLN A 315 -6.64 2.16 -31.04
N LEU A 316 -6.72 2.09 -29.71
CA LEU A 316 -5.85 1.22 -28.92
C LEU A 316 -6.07 -0.27 -29.24
N SER A 317 -7.34 -0.68 -29.41
CA SER A 317 -7.66 -2.06 -29.78
C SER A 317 -7.05 -2.49 -31.11
N TYR A 318 -6.85 -1.55 -32.04
CA TYR A 318 -6.28 -1.84 -33.36
C TYR A 318 -4.88 -2.45 -33.28
N GLY A 319 -3.99 -1.86 -32.48
CA GLY A 319 -2.62 -2.35 -32.32
C GLY A 319 -2.53 -3.58 -31.41
N LEU A 320 -3.37 -3.65 -30.38
CA LEU A 320 -3.29 -4.70 -29.35
C LEU A 320 -3.89 -6.04 -29.80
N THR A 321 -4.94 -6.03 -30.63
CA THR A 321 -5.57 -7.28 -31.10
C THR A 321 -4.59 -8.21 -31.83
N PRO A 322 -3.82 -7.77 -32.86
CA PRO A 322 -2.85 -8.64 -33.52
C PRO A 322 -1.67 -9.02 -32.63
N TYR A 323 -1.33 -8.21 -31.62
CA TYR A 323 -0.34 -8.59 -30.62
C TYR A 323 -0.82 -9.79 -29.80
N TYR A 324 -2.03 -9.74 -29.26
CA TYR A 324 -2.59 -10.83 -28.47
C TYR A 324 -2.89 -12.08 -29.30
N GLU A 325 -3.29 -11.93 -30.56
CA GLU A 325 -3.43 -13.05 -31.49
C GLU A 325 -2.10 -13.80 -31.68
N ARG A 326 -0.99 -13.08 -31.90
CA ARG A 326 0.34 -13.70 -31.99
C ARG A 326 0.76 -14.36 -30.68
N LEU A 327 0.47 -13.73 -29.55
CA LEU A 327 0.77 -14.29 -28.24
C LEU A 327 0.00 -15.59 -28.01
N TYR A 328 -1.32 -15.57 -28.22
CA TYR A 328 -2.16 -16.77 -28.14
C TYR A 328 -1.62 -17.91 -29.00
N ASN A 329 -1.32 -17.66 -30.28
CA ASN A 329 -0.80 -18.68 -31.18
C ASN A 329 0.54 -19.25 -30.72
N LYS A 330 1.43 -18.40 -30.17
CA LYS A 330 2.71 -18.82 -29.60
C LYS A 330 2.51 -19.74 -28.40
N GLU A 331 1.68 -19.32 -27.44
CA GLU A 331 1.46 -20.11 -26.21
C GLU A 331 0.76 -21.43 -26.53
N MET A 332 -0.27 -21.42 -27.38
CA MET A 332 -0.99 -22.64 -27.76
C MET A 332 -0.11 -23.65 -28.49
N ALA A 333 0.86 -23.21 -29.30
CA ALA A 333 1.82 -24.11 -29.94
C ALA A 333 2.67 -24.90 -28.92
N ASN A 334 2.91 -24.34 -27.73
CA ASN A 334 3.60 -25.04 -26.65
C ASN A 334 2.64 -25.87 -25.79
N ILE A 335 1.43 -25.35 -25.53
CA ILE A 335 0.46 -25.99 -24.64
C ILE A 335 -0.14 -27.25 -25.25
N THR A 336 -0.51 -27.24 -26.55
CA THR A 336 -1.18 -28.39 -27.19
C THR A 336 -0.45 -29.72 -26.98
N PRO A 337 0.85 -29.88 -27.30
CA PRO A 337 1.54 -31.15 -27.07
C PRO A 337 1.68 -31.50 -25.58
N LEU A 338 1.84 -30.52 -24.69
CA LEU A 338 1.96 -30.76 -23.25
C LEU A 338 0.63 -31.19 -22.63
N TYR A 339 -0.48 -30.60 -23.08
CA TYR A 339 -1.82 -30.93 -22.63
C TYR A 339 -2.26 -32.30 -23.15
N GLU A 340 -1.91 -32.66 -24.38
CA GLU A 340 -2.10 -34.02 -24.91
C GLU A 340 -1.34 -35.06 -24.07
N ASN A 341 -0.08 -34.78 -23.74
CA ASN A 341 0.73 -35.64 -22.87
C ASN A 341 0.13 -35.75 -21.46
N LEU A 342 -0.26 -34.63 -20.85
CA LEU A 342 -0.92 -34.60 -19.53
C LEU A 342 -2.20 -35.44 -19.53
N THR A 343 -3.06 -35.27 -20.53
CA THR A 343 -4.30 -36.05 -20.65
C THR A 343 -4.00 -37.54 -20.78
N TRP A 344 -3.01 -37.91 -21.61
CA TRP A 344 -2.59 -39.29 -21.77
C TRP A 344 -2.05 -39.91 -20.47
N VAL A 345 -1.14 -39.23 -19.76
CA VAL A 345 -0.58 -39.75 -18.50
C VAL A 345 -1.68 -39.92 -17.43
N ILE A 346 -2.63 -38.99 -17.35
CA ILE A 346 -3.76 -39.09 -16.41
C ILE A 346 -4.63 -40.30 -16.72
N GLU A 347 -4.93 -40.55 -18.00
CA GLU A 347 -5.71 -41.71 -18.42
C GLU A 347 -5.02 -43.03 -18.03
N GLU A 348 -3.71 -43.13 -18.29
CA GLU A 348 -2.90 -44.29 -17.94
C GLU A 348 -2.85 -44.52 -16.42
N LEU A 349 -2.54 -43.49 -15.63
CA LEU A 349 -2.52 -43.54 -14.17
C LEU A 349 -3.88 -43.96 -13.60
N THR A 350 -4.96 -43.39 -14.11
CA THR A 350 -6.32 -43.72 -13.67
C THR A 350 -6.65 -45.17 -14.02
N SER A 351 -6.22 -45.66 -15.18
CA SER A 351 -6.41 -47.07 -15.59
C SER A 351 -5.64 -48.06 -14.69
N CYS A 352 -4.51 -47.61 -14.13
CA CYS A 352 -3.71 -48.30 -13.11
C CYS A 352 -4.35 -48.31 -11.70
N GLY A 353 -5.46 -47.57 -11.52
CA GLY A 353 -6.10 -47.38 -10.22
C GLY A 353 -5.46 -46.30 -9.35
N VAL A 354 -4.56 -45.47 -9.89
CA VAL A 354 -3.94 -44.36 -9.17
C VAL A 354 -4.96 -43.25 -8.94
N ASN A 355 -5.01 -42.74 -7.71
CA ASN A 355 -5.80 -41.55 -7.34
C ASN A 355 -4.91 -40.30 -7.43
N LEU A 356 -5.35 -39.26 -8.15
CA LEU A 356 -4.57 -38.04 -8.35
C LEU A 356 -4.39 -37.20 -7.07
N GLY A 357 -5.19 -37.46 -6.03
CA GLY A 357 -5.03 -36.87 -4.70
C GLY A 357 -4.85 -35.36 -4.74
N ASP A 358 -3.69 -34.88 -4.32
CA ASP A 358 -3.36 -33.45 -4.25
C ASP A 358 -3.33 -32.74 -5.61
N LEU A 359 -3.16 -33.47 -6.72
CA LEU A 359 -3.15 -32.90 -8.08
C LEU A 359 -4.54 -32.78 -8.71
N GLU A 360 -5.57 -33.40 -8.14
CA GLU A 360 -6.93 -33.38 -8.70
C GLU A 360 -7.43 -31.94 -8.95
N PRO A 361 -7.32 -30.99 -8.00
CA PRO A 361 -7.79 -29.61 -8.22
C PRO A 361 -7.03 -28.89 -9.33
N ASN A 362 -5.71 -29.13 -9.46
CA ASN A 362 -4.89 -28.54 -10.51
C ASN A 362 -5.31 -29.07 -11.88
N VAL A 363 -5.55 -30.38 -12.01
CA VAL A 363 -6.04 -31.01 -13.24
C VAL A 363 -7.43 -30.50 -13.62
N GLU A 364 -8.36 -30.43 -12.67
CA GLU A 364 -9.70 -29.86 -12.90
C GLU A 364 -9.60 -28.40 -13.40
N TRP A 365 -8.75 -27.59 -12.76
CA TRP A 365 -8.53 -26.20 -13.14
C TRP A 365 -7.91 -26.07 -14.55
N ILE A 366 -6.90 -26.89 -14.88
CA ILE A 366 -6.28 -26.92 -16.21
C ILE A 366 -7.37 -27.22 -17.26
N ASN A 367 -8.16 -28.28 -17.06
CA ASN A 367 -9.20 -28.71 -18.00
C ASN A 367 -10.29 -27.64 -18.19
N ALA A 368 -10.78 -27.06 -17.09
CA ALA A 368 -11.77 -25.99 -17.13
C ALA A 368 -11.24 -24.73 -17.82
N THR A 369 -9.99 -24.36 -17.57
CA THR A 369 -9.36 -23.18 -18.16
C THR A 369 -9.08 -23.41 -19.64
N MET A 370 -8.66 -24.61 -20.05
CA MET A 370 -8.52 -24.99 -21.47
C MET A 370 -9.84 -24.86 -22.23
N ALA A 371 -10.96 -25.28 -21.64
CA ALA A 371 -12.29 -25.11 -22.24
C ALA A 371 -12.67 -23.63 -22.39
N GLU A 372 -12.40 -22.80 -21.37
CA GLU A 372 -12.67 -21.36 -21.44
C GLU A 372 -11.75 -20.65 -22.47
N ILE A 373 -10.47 -21.04 -22.58
CA ILE A 373 -9.55 -20.56 -23.62
C ILE A 373 -10.15 -20.81 -25.02
N GLN A 374 -10.61 -22.03 -25.29
CA GLN A 374 -11.21 -22.39 -26.58
C GLN A 374 -12.48 -21.57 -26.86
N LYS A 375 -13.33 -21.38 -25.85
CA LYS A 375 -14.55 -20.56 -25.96
C LYS A 375 -14.25 -19.10 -26.27
N GLU A 376 -13.31 -18.50 -25.55
CA GLU A 376 -12.88 -17.11 -25.78
C GLU A 376 -12.27 -16.93 -27.17
N TYR A 377 -11.45 -17.88 -27.62
CA TYR A 377 -10.89 -17.86 -28.97
C TYR A 377 -11.99 -17.98 -30.05
N ALA A 378 -12.98 -18.86 -29.86
CA ALA A 378 -14.09 -19.02 -30.80
C ALA A 378 -14.95 -17.74 -30.91
N LEU A 379 -15.18 -17.04 -29.79
CA LEU A 379 -15.86 -15.73 -29.78
C LEU A 379 -15.05 -14.68 -30.54
N TYR A 380 -13.74 -14.63 -30.31
CA TYR A 380 -12.83 -13.77 -31.05
C TYR A 380 -12.92 -14.01 -32.56
N ASP A 381 -12.81 -15.28 -33.00
CA ASP A 381 -12.80 -15.64 -34.41
C ASP A 381 -14.14 -15.31 -35.09
N THR A 382 -15.25 -15.61 -34.41
CA THR A 382 -16.61 -15.29 -34.88
C THR A 382 -16.79 -13.77 -35.07
N LEU A 383 -16.41 -12.97 -34.06
CA LEU A 383 -16.56 -11.51 -34.11
C LEU A 383 -15.65 -10.89 -35.17
N LYS A 384 -14.40 -11.36 -35.27
CA LYS A 384 -13.46 -10.96 -36.32
C LYS A 384 -14.04 -11.24 -37.70
N GLY A 385 -14.58 -12.45 -37.92
CA GLY A 385 -15.22 -12.85 -39.18
C GLY A 385 -16.43 -11.98 -39.56
N LEU A 386 -17.34 -11.72 -38.62
CA LEU A 386 -18.50 -10.86 -38.84
C LEU A 386 -18.11 -9.43 -39.23
N LEU A 387 -17.07 -8.87 -38.61
CA LEU A 387 -16.60 -7.53 -38.93
C LEU A 387 -15.98 -7.44 -40.34
N VAL A 388 -15.22 -8.45 -40.75
CA VAL A 388 -14.68 -8.55 -42.11
C VAL A 388 -15.81 -8.63 -43.14
N GLN A 389 -16.89 -9.37 -42.85
CA GLN A 389 -18.05 -9.47 -43.73
C GLN A 389 -18.85 -8.16 -43.85
N GLN A 390 -19.02 -7.42 -42.76
CA GLN A 390 -19.81 -6.17 -42.76
C GLN A 390 -19.12 -5.03 -43.51
N ASN A 391 -17.79 -4.94 -43.47
CA ASN A 391 -17.04 -3.98 -44.27
C ASN A 391 -15.55 -4.41 -44.36
N PRO A 392 -15.05 -4.87 -45.52
CA PRO A 392 -13.67 -5.31 -45.67
C PRO A 392 -12.63 -4.19 -45.51
N TYR A 393 -13.07 -2.92 -45.50
CA TYR A 393 -12.23 -1.75 -45.24
C TYR A 393 -12.32 -1.24 -43.79
N ARG A 394 -13.21 -1.80 -42.95
CA ARG A 394 -13.14 -1.57 -41.50
C ARG A 394 -11.99 -2.40 -40.94
N SER A 395 -11.13 -1.76 -40.17
CA SER A 395 -10.15 -2.47 -39.37
C SER A 395 -10.85 -3.49 -38.45
N ALA A 396 -10.58 -4.78 -38.64
CA ALA A 396 -11.18 -5.92 -37.92
C ALA A 396 -10.82 -6.01 -36.42
N TYR A 397 -10.43 -4.89 -35.79
CA TYR A 397 -9.71 -4.83 -34.52
C TYR A 397 -10.36 -3.81 -33.59
N TYR A 398 -11.64 -4.02 -33.31
CA TYR A 398 -12.46 -3.25 -32.38
C TYR A 398 -12.31 -3.80 -30.96
N TYR A 399 -12.53 -2.97 -29.95
CA TYR A 399 -12.36 -3.33 -28.53
C TYR A 399 -13.01 -4.67 -28.11
N PRO A 400 -14.27 -4.99 -28.49
CA PRO A 400 -14.91 -6.27 -28.19
C PRO A 400 -14.16 -7.49 -28.72
N VAL A 401 -13.55 -7.39 -29.92
CA VAL A 401 -12.73 -8.48 -30.50
C VAL A 401 -11.45 -8.68 -29.68
N MET A 402 -10.80 -7.57 -29.33
CA MET A 402 -9.54 -7.56 -28.58
C MET A 402 -9.66 -8.21 -27.21
N VAL A 403 -10.77 -7.96 -26.49
CA VAL A 403 -11.00 -8.47 -25.13
C VAL A 403 -10.95 -10.01 -25.11
N HIS A 404 -11.61 -10.65 -26.07
CA HIS A 404 -11.67 -12.11 -26.15
C HIS A 404 -10.30 -12.74 -26.43
N ILE A 405 -9.57 -12.26 -27.45
CA ILE A 405 -8.24 -12.81 -27.77
C ILE A 405 -7.20 -12.52 -26.68
N ARG A 406 -7.30 -11.36 -26.02
CA ARG A 406 -6.46 -11.05 -24.86
C ARG A 406 -6.72 -12.03 -23.72
N LYS A 407 -8.00 -12.28 -23.40
CA LYS A 407 -8.38 -13.20 -22.32
C LYS A 407 -7.85 -14.60 -22.61
N ALA A 408 -8.09 -15.11 -23.83
CA ALA A 408 -7.55 -16.39 -24.28
C ALA A 408 -6.02 -16.46 -24.13
N ALA A 409 -5.29 -15.47 -24.67
CA ALA A 409 -3.82 -15.43 -24.61
C ALA A 409 -3.26 -15.41 -23.19
N MET A 410 -3.90 -14.68 -22.26
CA MET A 410 -3.43 -14.60 -20.87
C MET A 410 -3.68 -15.91 -20.13
N MET A 411 -4.89 -16.48 -20.26
CA MET A 411 -5.21 -17.78 -19.65
C MET A 411 -4.30 -18.89 -20.19
N SER A 412 -3.94 -18.87 -21.49
CA SER A 412 -2.97 -19.81 -22.06
C SER A 412 -1.63 -19.77 -21.31
N ARG A 413 -1.11 -18.59 -20.95
CA ARG A 413 0.15 -18.50 -20.18
C ARG A 413 0.02 -19.11 -18.79
N ASP A 414 -1.11 -18.92 -18.14
CA ASP A 414 -1.33 -19.44 -16.80
C ASP A 414 -1.47 -20.97 -16.84
N VAL A 415 -2.19 -21.51 -17.83
CA VAL A 415 -2.27 -22.96 -18.07
C VAL A 415 -0.91 -23.57 -18.40
N LEU A 416 -0.08 -22.92 -19.21
CA LEU A 416 1.25 -23.44 -19.52
C LEU A 416 2.08 -23.68 -18.25
N ARG A 417 2.12 -22.70 -17.33
CA ARG A 417 2.85 -22.83 -16.06
C ARG A 417 2.30 -23.96 -15.20
N GLU A 418 0.98 -24.09 -15.16
CA GLU A 418 0.33 -25.12 -14.37
C GLU A 418 0.62 -26.52 -14.92
N ILE A 419 0.59 -26.70 -16.24
CA ILE A 419 0.98 -27.96 -16.87
C ILE A 419 2.46 -28.26 -16.63
N GLU A 420 3.35 -27.27 -16.73
CA GLU A 420 4.79 -27.43 -16.43
C GLU A 420 5.05 -27.86 -14.97
N PHE A 421 4.16 -27.52 -14.04
CA PHE A 421 4.21 -27.99 -12.65
C PHE A 421 3.65 -29.41 -12.48
N VAL A 422 2.46 -29.67 -13.03
CA VAL A 422 1.72 -30.93 -12.82
C VAL A 422 2.32 -32.11 -13.59
N LEU A 423 2.67 -31.91 -14.86
CA LEU A 423 3.06 -32.99 -15.77
C LEU A 423 4.28 -33.80 -15.30
N PRO A 424 5.38 -33.19 -14.80
CA PRO A 424 6.52 -33.96 -14.31
C PRO A 424 6.20 -34.86 -13.11
N ILE A 425 5.28 -34.43 -12.23
CA ILE A 425 4.87 -35.23 -11.07
C ILE A 425 4.09 -36.46 -11.55
N LEU A 426 3.13 -36.26 -12.46
CA LEU A 426 2.35 -37.35 -13.05
C LEU A 426 3.26 -38.36 -13.79
N GLN A 427 4.24 -37.88 -14.56
CA GLN A 427 5.19 -38.75 -15.27
C GLN A 427 6.03 -39.58 -14.31
N ARG A 428 6.54 -38.98 -13.23
CA ARG A 428 7.30 -39.70 -12.20
C ARG A 428 6.45 -40.77 -11.51
N THR A 429 5.19 -40.47 -11.19
CA THR A 429 4.26 -41.47 -10.65
C THR A 429 4.02 -42.58 -11.66
N TYR A 430 3.86 -42.25 -12.94
CA TYR A 430 3.65 -43.23 -14.00
C TYR A 430 4.84 -44.19 -14.13
N GLU A 431 6.07 -43.68 -14.15
CA GLU A 431 7.30 -44.50 -14.19
C GLU A 431 7.40 -45.48 -12.99
N GLN A 432 6.83 -45.13 -11.84
CA GLN A 432 6.80 -45.99 -10.65
C GLN A 432 5.74 -47.10 -10.75
N VAL A 433 4.57 -46.80 -11.31
CA VAL A 433 3.44 -47.75 -11.36
C VAL A 433 3.39 -48.58 -12.64
N GLU A 434 3.96 -48.09 -13.74
CA GLU A 434 3.96 -48.75 -15.06
C GLU A 434 4.44 -50.21 -14.97
N PRO A 435 5.56 -50.57 -14.31
CA PRO A 435 6.01 -51.96 -14.21
C PRO A 435 5.05 -52.87 -13.45
N ILE A 436 4.19 -52.29 -12.60
CA ILE A 436 3.22 -53.02 -11.77
C ILE A 436 1.94 -53.28 -12.56
N CYS A 437 1.45 -52.27 -13.29
CA CYS A 437 0.24 -52.37 -14.11
C CYS A 437 0.47 -53.10 -15.43
N HIS A 438 1.67 -52.97 -15.99
CA HIS A 438 2.09 -53.54 -17.27
C HIS A 438 3.36 -54.36 -17.07
N PRO A 439 3.28 -55.54 -16.43
CA PRO A 439 4.44 -56.37 -16.20
C PRO A 439 5.11 -56.74 -17.55
N PRO A 440 6.44 -56.61 -17.68
CA PRO A 440 7.14 -56.95 -18.91
C PRO A 440 6.91 -58.42 -19.25
N ALA A 441 6.67 -58.72 -20.54
CA ALA A 441 6.44 -60.08 -21.00
C ALA A 441 7.60 -61.01 -20.56
N PRO A 442 7.32 -62.23 -20.05
CA PRO A 442 8.38 -63.15 -19.65
C PRO A 442 9.30 -63.44 -20.83
N GLY A 443 10.60 -63.21 -20.63
CA GLY A 443 11.62 -63.46 -21.64
C GLY A 443 11.58 -64.91 -22.11
N ASN A 444 11.60 -65.11 -23.43
CA ASN A 444 11.70 -66.42 -24.06
C ASN A 444 13.07 -67.06 -23.75
N GLU A 445 13.17 -67.83 -22.67
CA GLU A 445 14.14 -68.92 -22.58
C GLU A 445 13.48 -70.20 -23.12
N THR A 446 14.02 -70.69 -24.23
CA THR A 446 13.60 -71.92 -24.89
C THR A 446 13.97 -73.15 -24.06
N THR A 447 13.00 -73.78 -23.41
CA THR A 447 13.03 -75.22 -23.08
C THR A 447 11.74 -75.88 -23.55
N PRO A 448 11.80 -76.99 -24.31
CA PRO A 448 10.61 -77.67 -24.83
C PRO A 448 10.06 -78.69 -23.83
N GLY A 449 8.79 -78.54 -23.44
CA GLY A 449 8.07 -79.55 -22.67
C GLY A 449 6.64 -79.15 -22.31
N ASN A 450 5.67 -79.63 -23.10
CA ASN A 450 4.29 -80.01 -22.76
C ASN A 450 3.59 -79.33 -21.57
N GLU A 451 2.56 -78.51 -21.83
CA GLU A 451 1.12 -78.83 -21.62
C GLU A 451 0.20 -77.61 -21.89
N THR A 452 -1.05 -77.92 -22.20
CA THR A 452 -2.21 -77.09 -22.61
C THR A 452 -2.54 -75.86 -21.74
N PRO A 453 -3.23 -74.83 -22.30
CA PRO A 453 -3.37 -73.51 -21.68
C PRO A 453 -4.50 -73.49 -20.65
N THR A 454 -4.20 -73.03 -19.44
CA THR A 454 -5.21 -72.58 -18.48
C THR A 454 -5.33 -71.06 -18.56
N ASN A 455 -6.55 -70.58 -18.79
CA ASN A 455 -6.94 -69.18 -18.66
C ASN A 455 -6.54 -68.66 -17.28
N GLN A 456 -5.41 -67.95 -17.19
CA GLN A 456 -5.22 -66.96 -16.16
C GLN A 456 -5.85 -65.67 -16.66
N THR A 457 -7.01 -65.36 -16.08
CA THR A 457 -7.56 -64.02 -16.04
C THR A 457 -6.45 -63.04 -15.65
N ASN A 458 -6.05 -62.18 -16.59
CA ASN A 458 -5.28 -60.97 -16.30
C ASN A 458 -6.15 -60.10 -15.38
N VAL A 459 -6.02 -60.32 -14.07
CA VAL A 459 -6.46 -59.35 -13.08
C VAL A 459 -5.36 -58.30 -13.06
N THR A 460 -5.61 -57.15 -13.69
CA THR A 460 -4.74 -55.98 -13.57
C THR A 460 -4.56 -55.69 -12.07
N PRO A 461 -3.33 -55.69 -11.52
CA PRO A 461 -3.14 -55.35 -10.12
C PRO A 461 -3.60 -53.91 -9.91
N SER A 462 -4.60 -53.67 -9.05
CA SER A 462 -4.96 -52.32 -8.66
C SER A 462 -3.84 -51.76 -7.79
N THR A 463 -3.21 -50.67 -8.21
CA THR A 463 -2.25 -49.96 -7.36
C THR A 463 -3.06 -49.03 -6.45
N ASN A 464 -3.00 -49.23 -5.13
CA ASN A 464 -3.61 -48.29 -4.16
C ASN A 464 -2.66 -47.10 -3.95
N VAL A 465 -2.27 -46.42 -5.03
CA VAL A 465 -1.38 -45.26 -4.98
C VAL A 465 -2.24 -44.00 -5.05
N THR A 466 -2.06 -43.11 -4.07
CA THR A 466 -2.63 -41.76 -4.10
C THR A 466 -1.48 -40.78 -4.21
N ILE A 467 -1.54 -39.87 -5.18
CA ILE A 467 -0.52 -38.83 -5.34
C ILE A 467 -0.65 -37.83 -4.18
N HIS A 468 0.42 -37.71 -3.40
CA HIS A 468 0.59 -36.73 -2.34
C HIS A 468 1.76 -35.83 -2.71
N ILE A 469 1.58 -34.51 -2.65
CA ILE A 469 2.64 -33.55 -2.91
C ILE A 469 3.16 -33.04 -1.59
N THR A 470 4.44 -33.30 -1.32
CA THR A 470 5.06 -32.82 -0.10
C THR A 470 5.04 -31.29 -0.02
N LYS A 471 4.58 -30.77 1.11
CA LYS A 471 4.52 -29.33 1.41
C LYS A 471 5.47 -28.98 2.53
N VAL A 472 6.28 -27.96 2.29
CA VAL A 472 7.24 -27.40 3.25
C VAL A 472 6.77 -26.02 3.68
N LEU A 473 6.69 -25.81 4.98
CA LEU A 473 6.46 -24.48 5.56
C LEU A 473 7.79 -23.94 6.09
N ILE A 474 8.21 -22.76 5.65
CA ILE A 474 9.36 -22.05 6.21
C ILE A 474 8.85 -20.97 7.15
N ASP A 475 9.25 -21.02 8.41
CA ASP A 475 8.87 -20.01 9.38
C ASP A 475 9.60 -18.68 9.14
N ALA A 476 8.82 -17.61 9.04
CA ALA A 476 9.28 -16.25 8.88
C ALA A 476 8.66 -15.27 9.90
N SER A 477 7.90 -15.75 10.90
CA SER A 477 7.12 -14.89 11.82
C SER A 477 7.89 -14.35 13.04
N HIS A 478 9.06 -14.92 13.38
CA HIS A 478 9.82 -14.56 14.60
C HIS A 478 11.06 -13.68 14.34
N GLY A 479 11.05 -12.87 13.29
CA GLY A 479 12.13 -11.91 13.00
C GLY A 479 13.49 -12.55 12.69
N GLN A 480 13.50 -13.75 12.09
CA GLN A 480 14.71 -14.49 11.71
C GLN A 480 15.63 -13.63 10.84
N TYR A 481 16.94 -13.67 11.11
CA TYR A 481 17.92 -12.90 10.34
C TYR A 481 18.08 -13.46 8.91
N TYR A 482 18.21 -14.77 8.77
CA TYR A 482 18.10 -15.44 7.48
C TYR A 482 16.62 -15.75 7.26
N ASN A 483 16.03 -15.25 6.19
CA ASN A 483 14.57 -15.29 6.02
C ASN A 483 14.20 -15.41 4.54
N PRO A 484 13.23 -16.26 4.17
CA PRO A 484 12.82 -16.47 2.77
C PRO A 484 12.23 -15.22 2.09
N THR A 485 11.83 -14.18 2.84
CA THR A 485 11.30 -12.92 2.30
C THR A 485 12.39 -11.91 1.89
N LYS A 486 13.65 -12.15 2.28
CA LYS A 486 14.77 -11.27 1.92
C LYS A 486 15.20 -11.49 0.47
N THR A 487 15.54 -10.39 -0.21
CA THR A 487 16.03 -10.38 -1.60
C THR A 487 17.54 -10.13 -1.69
N ASP A 488 18.21 -10.00 -0.54
CA ASP A 488 19.66 -9.88 -0.43
C ASP A 488 20.31 -11.26 -0.18
N THR A 489 21.62 -11.28 0.10
CA THR A 489 22.36 -12.51 0.38
C THR A 489 21.97 -13.17 1.70
N SER A 490 21.04 -12.63 2.49
CA SER A 490 20.46 -13.30 3.65
C SER A 490 19.09 -13.94 3.34
N GLY A 491 18.68 -13.94 2.06
CA GLY A 491 17.55 -14.69 1.53
C GLY A 491 17.79 -16.20 1.49
N MET A 492 16.76 -16.91 1.02
CA MET A 492 16.74 -18.38 0.84
C MET A 492 16.18 -18.77 -0.54
N SER A 493 16.39 -17.93 -1.57
CA SER A 493 15.82 -18.21 -2.89
C SER A 493 16.38 -19.50 -3.47
N THR A 494 17.68 -19.77 -3.29
CA THR A 494 18.30 -21.01 -3.80
C THR A 494 17.74 -22.24 -3.09
N LEU A 495 17.48 -22.17 -1.79
CA LEU A 495 16.83 -23.28 -1.06
C LEU A 495 15.44 -23.57 -1.63
N ILE A 496 14.60 -22.53 -1.78
CA ILE A 496 13.24 -22.65 -2.28
C ILE A 496 13.25 -23.20 -3.71
N ASP A 497 14.12 -22.67 -4.56
CA ASP A 497 14.26 -23.11 -5.95
C ASP A 497 14.69 -24.57 -6.02
N ASN A 498 15.70 -24.97 -5.24
CA ASN A 498 16.17 -26.36 -5.22
C ASN A 498 15.08 -27.33 -4.74
N ILE A 499 14.31 -26.98 -3.69
CA ILE A 499 13.18 -27.80 -3.23
C ILE A 499 12.14 -27.96 -4.34
N LYS A 500 11.77 -26.86 -5.02
CA LYS A 500 10.78 -26.89 -6.10
C LYS A 500 11.27 -27.65 -7.33
N SER A 501 12.47 -27.34 -7.81
CA SER A 501 12.97 -27.87 -9.08
C SER A 501 13.52 -29.29 -8.96
N GLU A 502 14.17 -29.65 -7.85
CA GLU A 502 14.77 -30.98 -7.69
C GLU A 502 13.84 -31.98 -6.99
N LEU A 503 13.02 -31.54 -6.04
CA LEU A 503 12.12 -32.44 -5.30
C LEU A 503 10.69 -32.43 -5.85
N GLY A 504 10.27 -31.34 -6.49
CA GLY A 504 8.89 -31.17 -6.97
C GLY A 504 7.91 -30.89 -5.83
N TRP A 505 8.41 -30.30 -4.74
CA TRP A 505 7.63 -30.01 -3.53
C TRP A 505 7.09 -28.58 -3.56
N ILE A 506 6.02 -28.34 -2.80
CA ILE A 506 5.48 -27.00 -2.57
C ILE A 506 6.19 -26.39 -1.38
N VAL A 507 6.51 -25.10 -1.47
CA VAL A 507 7.14 -24.34 -0.39
C VAL A 507 6.36 -23.07 -0.14
N ASP A 508 5.85 -22.95 1.09
CA ASP A 508 5.15 -21.78 1.59
C ASP A 508 5.95 -21.09 2.71
N VAL A 509 5.66 -19.81 2.92
CA VAL A 509 6.32 -18.99 3.93
C VAL A 509 5.28 -18.53 4.93
N ASN A 510 5.53 -18.83 6.21
CA ASN A 510 4.65 -18.43 7.30
C ASN A 510 5.07 -17.07 7.87
N LEU A 511 4.14 -16.11 7.94
CA LEU A 511 4.37 -14.80 8.58
C LEU A 511 3.54 -14.60 9.84
N ASP A 512 2.69 -15.56 10.18
CA ASP A 512 1.76 -15.51 11.30
C ASP A 512 2.25 -16.41 12.47
N PRO A 513 1.68 -16.28 13.68
CA PRO A 513 2.00 -17.18 14.79
C PRO A 513 1.77 -18.65 14.43
N ILE A 514 2.66 -19.53 14.89
CA ILE A 514 2.62 -20.96 14.54
C ILE A 514 1.49 -21.67 15.30
N THR A 515 0.60 -22.34 14.57
CA THR A 515 -0.48 -23.13 15.18
C THR A 515 -0.54 -24.54 14.60
N TYR A 516 -1.04 -25.50 15.38
CA TYR A 516 -1.20 -26.88 14.89
C TYR A 516 -2.18 -26.96 13.71
N ASP A 517 -3.21 -26.12 13.71
CA ASP A 517 -4.17 -26.06 12.61
C ASP A 517 -3.53 -25.62 11.29
N THR A 518 -2.49 -24.78 11.34
CA THR A 518 -1.68 -24.45 10.17
C THR A 518 -0.74 -25.60 9.82
N LEU A 519 -0.04 -26.17 10.80
CA LEU A 519 1.02 -27.16 10.56
C LEU A 519 0.51 -28.50 10.03
N LYS A 520 -0.71 -28.93 10.38
CA LYS A 520 -1.25 -30.25 10.00
C LYS A 520 -1.43 -30.44 8.48
N ASP A 521 -1.41 -29.35 7.71
CA ASP A 521 -1.53 -29.38 6.25
C ASP A 521 -0.16 -29.45 5.54
N TYR A 522 0.94 -29.50 6.30
CA TYR A 522 2.32 -29.58 5.81
C TYR A 522 2.99 -30.88 6.25
N ASP A 523 4.04 -31.27 5.53
CA ASP A 523 4.84 -32.45 5.86
C ASP A 523 6.13 -32.07 6.59
N VAL A 524 6.71 -30.91 6.25
CA VAL A 524 7.96 -30.43 6.82
C VAL A 524 7.85 -28.98 7.27
N LEU A 525 8.28 -28.70 8.49
CA LEU A 525 8.46 -27.34 9.02
C LEU A 525 9.96 -27.03 9.10
N ILE A 526 10.36 -25.90 8.52
CA ILE A 526 11.71 -25.34 8.64
C ILE A 526 11.66 -24.12 9.55
N ILE A 527 12.35 -24.19 10.69
CA ILE A 527 12.52 -23.05 11.61
C ILE A 527 13.97 -22.62 11.56
N THR A 528 14.21 -21.37 11.17
CA THR A 528 15.52 -20.75 11.33
C THR A 528 15.56 -19.89 12.56
N ASN A 529 16.77 -19.50 12.93
CA ASN A 529 17.07 -18.83 14.17
C ASN A 529 16.22 -17.56 14.41
N PRO A 530 15.33 -17.55 15.43
CA PRO A 530 14.42 -16.44 15.67
C PRO A 530 15.09 -15.33 16.50
N SER A 531 14.69 -14.08 16.23
CA SER A 531 15.06 -12.92 17.07
C SER A 531 13.96 -12.52 18.06
N GLN A 532 12.75 -13.06 17.88
CA GLN A 532 11.59 -12.91 18.77
C GLN A 532 11.24 -14.27 19.39
N ASP A 533 10.60 -14.27 20.56
CA ASP A 533 10.36 -15.52 21.29
C ASP A 533 9.28 -16.37 20.62
N ILE A 534 9.57 -17.66 20.43
CA ILE A 534 8.55 -18.70 20.16
C ILE A 534 7.85 -19.01 21.47
N THR A 535 6.54 -18.77 21.54
CA THR A 535 5.75 -18.92 22.76
C THR A 535 5.62 -20.38 23.22
N ASP A 536 5.15 -20.60 24.45
CA ASP A 536 4.90 -21.95 24.95
C ASP A 536 3.79 -22.64 24.13
N GLU A 537 2.80 -21.88 23.66
CA GLU A 537 1.72 -22.37 22.80
C GLU A 537 2.23 -22.79 21.42
N GLU A 538 3.09 -21.99 20.80
CA GLU A 538 3.71 -22.31 19.50
C GLU A 538 4.64 -23.52 19.62
N ALA A 539 5.45 -23.58 20.68
CA ALA A 539 6.31 -24.74 20.92
C ALA A 539 5.48 -26.03 21.10
N GLN A 540 4.35 -25.96 21.82
CA GLN A 540 3.44 -27.11 21.96
C GLN A 540 2.81 -27.50 20.61
N ALA A 541 2.43 -26.53 19.79
CA ALA A 541 1.89 -26.80 18.45
C ALA A 541 2.90 -27.51 17.54
N ILE A 542 4.16 -27.04 17.52
CA ILE A 542 5.25 -27.67 16.76
C ILE A 542 5.52 -29.08 17.28
N GLN A 543 5.55 -29.26 18.59
CA GLN A 543 5.76 -30.56 19.21
C GLN A 543 4.64 -31.54 18.84
N GLN A 544 3.37 -31.11 18.91
CA GLN A 544 2.22 -31.90 18.50
C GLN A 544 2.29 -32.27 17.02
N PHE A 545 2.70 -31.34 16.15
CA PHE A 545 2.92 -31.59 14.73
C PHE A 545 3.92 -32.72 14.49
N VAL A 546 5.09 -32.66 15.12
CA VAL A 546 6.12 -33.70 14.98
C VAL A 546 5.65 -35.03 15.56
N GLU A 547 5.06 -35.04 16.76
CA GLU A 547 4.56 -36.26 17.39
C GLU A 547 3.50 -36.99 16.53
N ASN A 548 2.76 -36.24 15.71
CA ASN A 548 1.75 -36.74 14.78
C ASN A 548 2.26 -37.09 13.38
N GLY A 549 3.57 -37.10 13.14
CA GLY A 549 4.16 -37.51 11.86
C GLY A 549 4.88 -36.42 11.08
N GLY A 550 4.85 -35.18 11.56
CA GLY A 550 5.53 -34.06 10.90
C GLY A 550 7.06 -34.14 10.98
N GLY A 551 7.73 -33.63 9.95
CA GLY A 551 9.17 -33.43 9.93
C GLY A 551 9.55 -32.02 10.40
N LEU A 552 10.45 -31.89 11.38
CA LEU A 552 10.99 -30.60 11.82
C LEU A 552 12.47 -30.47 11.45
N PHE A 553 12.79 -29.49 10.62
CA PHE A 553 14.16 -29.02 10.43
C PHE A 553 14.35 -27.71 11.20
N ILE A 554 15.06 -27.77 12.31
CA ILE A 554 15.26 -26.62 13.20
C ILE A 554 16.72 -26.20 13.19
N LEU A 555 16.96 -24.92 12.92
CA LEU A 555 18.29 -24.38 12.73
C LEU A 555 18.63 -23.27 13.72
N GLY A 556 19.76 -23.45 14.41
CA GLY A 556 20.37 -22.47 15.32
C GLY A 556 21.44 -21.66 14.62
N GLU A 557 21.90 -20.59 15.27
CA GLU A 557 23.17 -19.91 14.99
C GLU A 557 23.40 -18.87 16.08
N ASN A 558 24.59 -18.82 16.68
CA ASN A 558 24.85 -17.79 17.67
C ASN A 558 25.48 -16.55 17.01
N TYR A 559 24.64 -15.56 16.65
CA TYR A 559 25.11 -14.21 16.36
C TYR A 559 24.79 -13.31 17.56
N TYR A 560 25.79 -13.05 18.39
CA TYR A 560 25.70 -12.56 19.78
C TYR A 560 24.86 -11.30 20.08
N ASN A 561 24.29 -10.63 19.06
CA ASN A 561 23.42 -9.45 19.21
C ASN A 561 21.96 -9.65 18.73
N HIS A 562 21.56 -10.81 18.21
CA HIS A 562 20.25 -10.99 17.54
C HIS A 562 19.50 -12.30 17.84
N VAL A 563 19.83 -13.04 18.90
CA VAL A 563 19.43 -14.46 19.03
C VAL A 563 18.77 -14.81 20.37
N TYR A 564 17.67 -15.56 20.31
CA TYR A 564 17.00 -16.15 21.47
C TYR A 564 17.06 -17.69 21.40
N TYR A 565 18.24 -18.31 21.54
CA TYR A 565 18.46 -19.78 21.53
C TYR A 565 17.54 -20.54 22.50
N LYS A 566 17.08 -19.86 23.56
CA LYS A 566 16.07 -20.37 24.51
C LYS A 566 14.73 -20.73 23.82
N SER A 567 14.36 -20.06 22.73
CA SER A 567 13.16 -20.38 21.95
C SER A 567 13.31 -21.71 21.24
N LEU A 568 14.45 -21.95 20.60
CA LEU A 568 14.71 -23.23 19.92
C LEU A 568 14.73 -24.39 20.92
N ASN A 569 15.41 -24.21 22.06
CA ASN A 569 15.44 -25.22 23.12
C ASN A 569 14.07 -25.50 23.75
N ARG A 570 13.17 -24.51 23.80
CA ARG A 570 11.77 -24.74 24.22
C ARG A 570 11.07 -25.75 23.32
N VAL A 571 11.40 -25.78 22.02
CA VAL A 571 10.84 -26.73 21.06
C VAL A 571 11.46 -28.12 21.24
N VAL A 572 12.80 -28.23 21.33
CA VAL A 572 13.50 -29.52 21.17
C VAL A 572 14.15 -30.13 22.42
N ALA A 573 14.32 -29.40 23.52
CA ALA A 573 15.02 -29.92 24.71
C ALA A 573 14.38 -31.19 25.27
N LYS A 574 13.04 -31.30 25.21
CA LYS A 574 12.33 -32.52 25.68
C LYS A 574 12.65 -33.77 24.88
N TYR A 575 13.21 -33.63 23.67
CA TYR A 575 13.63 -34.73 22.79
C TYR A 575 15.13 -35.03 22.90
N GLY A 576 15.83 -34.42 23.86
CA GLY A 576 17.23 -34.68 24.14
C GLY A 576 18.21 -33.89 23.26
N ILE A 577 17.77 -32.82 22.59
CA ILE A 577 18.62 -31.92 21.81
C ILE A 577 18.60 -30.53 22.45
N GLU A 578 19.77 -29.96 22.72
CA GLU A 578 19.93 -28.59 23.18
C GLU A 578 20.95 -27.83 22.32
N PHE A 579 20.55 -26.67 21.80
CA PHE A 579 21.42 -25.68 21.19
C PHE A 579 22.24 -25.00 22.28
N ASN A 580 23.56 -25.07 22.17
CA ASN A 580 24.48 -24.43 23.09
C ASN A 580 24.62 -22.93 22.76
N ASN A 581 24.90 -22.11 23.78
CA ASN A 581 25.16 -20.69 23.57
C ASN A 581 26.64 -20.45 23.26
N ASP A 582 27.11 -21.03 22.16
CA ASP A 582 28.50 -20.98 21.69
C ASP A 582 28.60 -20.82 20.17
N GLU A 583 29.81 -20.69 19.65
CA GLU A 583 30.13 -20.68 18.21
C GLU A 583 31.25 -21.70 17.95
N LEU A 584 31.09 -22.54 16.93
CA LEU A 584 32.14 -23.46 16.50
C LEU A 584 33.28 -22.69 15.82
N MET A 585 34.50 -22.98 16.24
CA MET A 585 35.73 -22.36 15.79
C MET A 585 36.72 -23.42 15.31
N ASP A 586 37.55 -23.09 14.32
CA ASP A 586 38.67 -23.94 13.91
C ASP A 586 39.81 -23.12 13.31
N ASP A 587 40.99 -23.15 13.94
CA ASP A 587 42.17 -22.41 13.46
C ASP A 587 42.82 -23.02 12.21
N ASP A 588 42.63 -24.33 12.00
CA ASP A 588 43.35 -25.13 11.01
C ASP A 588 42.51 -25.40 9.77
N VAL A 589 41.21 -25.66 9.96
CA VAL A 589 40.28 -26.04 8.89
C VAL A 589 39.17 -24.98 8.74
N ASN A 590 39.51 -23.87 8.09
CA ASN A 590 38.60 -22.73 7.90
C ASN A 590 38.77 -22.05 6.53
N THR A 591 37.90 -21.09 6.23
CA THR A 591 37.91 -20.31 4.98
C THR A 591 38.54 -18.92 5.13
N GLY A 592 39.42 -18.76 6.12
CA GLY A 592 40.28 -17.58 6.31
C GLY A 592 40.25 -17.00 7.72
N ARG A 593 39.30 -17.40 8.58
CA ARG A 593 39.20 -17.00 9.99
C ARG A 593 38.66 -18.14 10.83
N ALA A 594 39.04 -18.21 12.10
CA ALA A 594 38.65 -19.30 13.00
C ALA A 594 37.12 -19.47 13.12
N TRP A 595 36.35 -18.38 13.09
CA TRP A 595 34.88 -18.37 13.10
C TRP A 595 34.22 -18.62 11.73
N PHE A 596 34.98 -19.06 10.73
CA PHE A 596 34.44 -19.59 9.47
C PHE A 596 34.98 -21.01 9.22
N PRO A 597 34.72 -21.95 10.15
CA PRO A 597 35.21 -23.31 10.03
C PRO A 597 34.55 -24.03 8.84
N LEU A 598 35.28 -25.00 8.29
CA LEU A 598 34.68 -26.04 7.45
C LEU A 598 34.40 -27.27 8.30
N VAL A 599 33.38 -28.03 7.93
CA VAL A 599 32.99 -29.26 8.63
C VAL A 599 32.95 -30.43 7.66
N GLY A 600 33.21 -31.64 8.17
CA GLY A 600 33.30 -32.82 7.32
C GLY A 600 33.40 -34.18 8.02
N ILE A 601 33.01 -34.29 9.30
CA ILE A 601 32.90 -35.58 9.97
C ILE A 601 31.41 -35.99 9.97
N TYR A 602 31.08 -37.03 9.20
CA TYR A 602 29.70 -37.45 8.95
C TYR A 602 29.38 -38.85 9.49
N ASN A 603 28.15 -39.03 9.95
CA ASN A 603 27.55 -40.34 10.22
C ASN A 603 26.84 -40.88 8.96
N LEU A 604 27.60 -41.42 8.01
CA LEU A 604 27.09 -41.84 6.69
C LEU A 604 26.13 -43.04 6.75
N ASP A 605 26.02 -43.73 7.89
CA ASP A 605 25.06 -44.83 8.09
C ASP A 605 23.62 -44.33 8.27
N HIS A 606 23.43 -43.04 8.60
CA HIS A 606 22.10 -42.46 8.79
C HIS A 606 21.43 -42.11 7.44
N PRO A 607 20.15 -42.44 7.21
CA PRO A 607 19.49 -42.21 5.90
C PRO A 607 19.53 -40.77 5.40
N ALA A 608 19.43 -39.79 6.32
CA ALA A 608 19.55 -38.37 6.01
C ALA A 608 20.91 -37.96 5.38
N MET A 609 21.93 -38.82 5.44
CA MET A 609 23.28 -38.53 4.97
C MET A 609 23.61 -39.12 3.59
N LYS A 610 22.62 -39.73 2.91
CA LYS A 610 22.82 -40.52 1.67
C LYS A 610 23.47 -39.80 0.48
N PHE A 611 23.42 -38.47 0.43
CA PHE A 611 24.02 -37.67 -0.65
C PHE A 611 25.40 -37.10 -0.30
N LEU A 612 25.92 -37.38 0.90
CA LEU A 612 27.24 -36.96 1.32
C LEU A 612 28.25 -38.08 1.15
N THR A 613 29.50 -37.69 0.93
CA THR A 613 30.67 -38.58 0.92
C THR A 613 31.63 -38.16 2.03
N ALA A 614 32.54 -39.06 2.41
CA ALA A 614 33.49 -38.83 3.50
C ALA A 614 34.49 -37.68 3.24
N ASP A 615 34.67 -37.29 1.98
CA ASP A 615 35.55 -36.20 1.53
C ASP A 615 34.82 -34.87 1.32
N HIS A 616 33.48 -34.82 1.47
CA HIS A 616 32.71 -33.60 1.28
C HIS A 616 32.99 -32.59 2.39
N GLN A 617 33.26 -31.33 2.04
CA GLN A 617 33.48 -30.24 2.99
C GLN A 617 32.37 -29.20 2.89
N MET A 618 31.82 -28.79 4.03
CA MET A 618 30.73 -27.80 4.08
C MET A 618 31.11 -26.54 4.82
N TYR A 619 30.59 -25.42 4.33
CA TYR A 619 30.66 -24.14 5.03
C TYR A 619 29.74 -24.20 6.24
N TYR A 620 30.25 -23.77 7.39
CA TYR A 620 29.51 -23.76 8.64
C TYR A 620 29.69 -22.44 9.39
N SER A 621 28.66 -22.04 10.14
CA SER A 621 28.63 -20.82 10.95
C SER A 621 27.51 -20.96 11.98
N GLY A 622 27.86 -21.24 13.23
CA GLY A 622 26.90 -21.25 14.32
C GLY A 622 27.26 -22.18 15.48
N ASP A 623 26.23 -22.65 16.18
CA ASP A 623 26.29 -23.21 17.54
C ASP A 623 26.45 -24.73 17.58
N THR A 624 27.12 -25.23 18.62
CA THR A 624 27.20 -26.66 18.87
C THR A 624 25.93 -27.19 19.53
N LEU A 625 25.75 -28.51 19.50
CA LEU A 625 24.60 -29.20 20.08
C LEU A 625 25.03 -30.12 21.22
N SER A 626 24.33 -30.02 22.34
CA SER A 626 24.33 -31.01 23.40
C SER A 626 23.23 -32.03 23.12
N VAL A 627 23.58 -33.33 23.09
CA VAL A 627 22.63 -34.41 22.81
C VAL A 627 22.60 -35.43 23.93
N SER A 628 21.42 -36.01 24.17
CA SER A 628 21.19 -37.05 25.18
C SER A 628 20.15 -38.06 24.71
N GLY A 629 20.06 -39.20 25.40
CA GLY A 629 19.07 -40.24 25.06
C GLY A 629 19.36 -40.93 23.71
N GLY A 630 18.32 -41.20 22.94
CA GLY A 630 18.38 -41.90 21.65
C GLY A 630 18.71 -41.03 20.43
N VAL A 631 19.18 -39.79 20.64
CA VAL A 631 19.52 -38.86 19.56
C VAL A 631 20.75 -39.34 18.80
N ALA A 632 20.65 -39.42 17.47
CA ALA A 632 21.76 -39.74 16.58
C ALA A 632 22.51 -38.46 16.18
N TRP A 633 23.83 -38.44 16.32
CA TRP A 633 24.63 -37.37 15.74
C TRP A 633 24.73 -37.58 14.21
N LEU A 634 24.68 -36.49 13.45
CA LEU A 634 24.81 -36.49 12.00
C LEU A 634 26.15 -35.91 11.55
N ILE A 635 26.51 -34.75 12.11
CA ILE A 635 27.72 -34.01 11.74
C ILE A 635 28.47 -33.57 13.00
N ARG A 636 29.80 -33.70 12.97
CA ARG A 636 30.72 -33.18 13.99
C ARG A 636 31.76 -32.24 13.39
N GLY A 637 32.26 -31.33 14.24
CA GLY A 637 33.49 -30.59 13.99
C GLY A 637 34.71 -31.52 13.90
N TYR A 638 35.78 -31.03 13.30
CA TYR A 638 37.05 -31.74 13.22
C TYR A 638 37.73 -31.88 14.58
N GLU A 639 38.82 -32.65 14.63
CA GLU A 639 39.62 -32.79 15.85
C GLU A 639 40.30 -31.48 16.28
N THR A 640 40.53 -30.58 15.33
CA THR A 640 41.09 -29.24 15.52
C THR A 640 40.05 -28.22 15.95
N SER A 641 38.76 -28.54 15.82
CA SER A 641 37.67 -27.62 16.15
C SER A 641 37.44 -27.55 17.66
N TYR A 642 37.03 -26.38 18.10
CA TYR A 642 36.63 -26.05 19.48
C TYR A 642 35.40 -25.14 19.44
N SER A 643 34.79 -24.82 20.57
CA SER A 643 33.73 -23.80 20.60
C SER A 643 33.90 -22.83 21.76
N GLU A 644 33.49 -21.59 21.53
CA GLU A 644 33.58 -20.51 22.51
C GLU A 644 32.22 -19.81 22.69
N ASP A 645 31.94 -19.38 23.92
CA ASP A 645 30.84 -18.46 24.18
C ASP A 645 31.21 -17.01 23.83
N LYS A 646 30.24 -16.09 23.97
CA LYS A 646 30.41 -14.66 23.65
C LYS A 646 31.52 -13.97 24.44
N ASP A 647 31.85 -14.52 25.61
CA ASP A 647 32.82 -13.97 26.55
C ASP A 647 34.22 -14.59 26.30
N GLY A 648 34.34 -15.49 25.30
CA GLY A 648 35.56 -16.19 24.92
C GLY A 648 35.87 -17.41 25.80
N ASN A 649 34.90 -17.91 26.57
CA ASN A 649 35.10 -19.12 27.35
C ASN A 649 34.95 -20.34 26.44
N VAL A 650 35.96 -21.23 26.46
CA VAL A 650 35.91 -22.49 25.71
C VAL A 650 34.86 -23.41 26.34
N ILE A 651 33.86 -23.79 25.54
CA ILE A 651 32.80 -24.74 25.92
C ILE A 651 33.21 -26.16 25.54
N TYR A 652 33.71 -26.33 24.32
CA TYR A 652 34.33 -27.58 23.86
C TYR A 652 35.78 -27.36 23.47
N GLU A 653 36.67 -28.12 24.10
CA GLU A 653 38.11 -28.10 23.83
C GLU A 653 38.45 -28.80 22.50
N LYS A 654 39.62 -28.46 21.92
CA LYS A 654 40.17 -29.20 20.78
C LYS A 654 40.28 -30.69 21.10
N GLY A 655 39.92 -31.54 20.14
CA GLY A 655 39.86 -32.99 20.30
C GLY A 655 38.48 -33.54 20.69
N SER A 656 37.55 -32.68 21.12
CA SER A 656 36.20 -33.09 21.54
C SER A 656 35.27 -33.50 20.39
N LYS A 657 35.54 -33.00 19.17
CA LYS A 657 34.70 -33.20 17.97
C LYS A 657 33.23 -32.82 18.24
N PRO A 658 32.95 -31.53 18.50
CA PRO A 658 31.61 -31.07 18.90
C PRO A 658 30.55 -31.49 17.90
N ILE A 659 29.38 -31.88 18.39
CA ILE A 659 28.23 -32.22 17.53
C ILE A 659 27.60 -30.90 17.07
N ILE A 660 27.28 -30.81 15.78
CA ILE A 660 26.67 -29.61 15.19
C ILE A 660 25.38 -29.92 14.44
N ALA A 661 25.13 -31.19 14.12
CA ALA A 661 23.86 -31.65 13.59
C ALA A 661 23.46 -32.98 14.24
N ALA A 662 22.18 -33.13 14.55
CA ALA A 662 21.64 -34.31 15.21
C ALA A 662 20.21 -34.62 14.73
N ALA A 663 19.82 -35.89 14.80
CA ALA A 663 18.52 -36.39 14.41
C ALA A 663 17.87 -37.23 15.50
N VAL A 664 16.55 -37.19 15.58
CA VAL A 664 15.75 -38.03 16.47
C VAL A 664 14.39 -38.32 15.85
N GLU A 665 13.92 -39.56 15.99
CA GLU A 665 12.55 -39.95 15.67
C GLU A 665 11.66 -39.74 16.90
N VAL A 666 10.49 -39.13 16.71
CA VAL A 666 9.56 -38.74 17.78
C VAL A 666 8.15 -39.15 17.39
N GLY A 667 7.59 -40.16 18.08
CA GLY A 667 6.28 -40.70 17.72
C GLY A 667 6.32 -41.27 16.31
N GLN A 668 5.58 -40.67 15.39
CA GLN A 668 5.63 -41.00 13.95
C GLN A 668 6.47 -40.03 13.12
N GLY A 669 6.87 -38.88 13.69
CA GLY A 669 7.61 -37.85 12.99
C GLY A 669 9.10 -37.85 13.31
N ARG A 670 9.79 -36.84 12.78
CA ARG A 670 11.27 -36.78 12.75
C ARG A 670 11.74 -35.36 13.00
N ILE A 671 12.85 -35.21 13.72
CA ILE A 671 13.49 -33.92 13.97
C ILE A 671 14.94 -34.01 13.51
N VAL A 672 15.39 -32.99 12.76
CA VAL A 672 16.80 -32.69 12.55
C VAL A 672 17.08 -31.31 13.10
N ALA A 673 18.05 -31.23 14.02
CA ALA A 673 18.61 -29.99 14.50
C ALA A 673 19.95 -29.74 13.83
N TYR A 674 20.17 -28.51 13.36
CA TYR A 674 21.44 -28.10 12.77
C TYR A 674 21.84 -26.71 13.26
N GLY A 675 23.03 -26.59 13.84
CA GLY A 675 23.46 -25.34 14.47
C GLY A 675 23.88 -24.24 13.49
N SER A 676 23.35 -24.17 12.27
CA SER A 676 23.72 -23.12 11.31
C SER A 676 22.57 -22.75 10.38
N SER A 677 21.81 -21.71 10.75
CA SER A 677 20.77 -21.11 9.90
C SER A 677 21.36 -20.49 8.62
N LYS A 678 22.57 -19.91 8.71
CA LYS A 678 23.30 -19.42 7.53
C LYS A 678 23.53 -20.49 6.47
N ALA A 679 23.62 -21.76 6.86
CA ALA A 679 23.91 -22.88 5.94
C ALA A 679 22.86 -23.04 4.85
N ILE A 680 21.62 -22.58 5.08
CA ILE A 680 20.53 -22.67 4.11
C ILE A 680 20.21 -21.34 3.42
N SER A 681 21.06 -20.33 3.60
CA SER A 681 20.90 -19.00 3.01
C SER A 681 21.76 -18.79 1.77
N ASP A 682 21.44 -17.74 1.02
CA ASP A 682 22.21 -17.28 -0.15
C ASP A 682 23.51 -16.53 0.25
N ALA A 683 23.93 -16.64 1.51
CA ALA A 683 25.07 -15.93 2.04
C ALA A 683 26.37 -16.34 1.34
N TYR A 684 27.30 -15.37 1.26
CA TYR A 684 28.61 -15.57 0.65
C TYR A 684 28.49 -16.11 -0.79
N TYR A 685 27.67 -15.45 -1.60
CA TYR A 685 27.42 -15.80 -3.01
C TYR A 685 26.87 -17.22 -3.20
N GLY A 686 26.03 -17.67 -2.26
CA GLY A 686 25.42 -19.00 -2.26
C GLY A 686 26.34 -20.15 -1.82
N ASN A 687 27.60 -19.89 -1.44
CA ASN A 687 28.52 -20.97 -1.04
C ASN A 687 28.01 -21.79 0.16
N TYR A 688 27.30 -21.16 1.10
CA TYR A 688 26.69 -21.86 2.23
C TYR A 688 25.66 -22.89 1.74
N ILE A 689 24.58 -22.46 1.09
CA ILE A 689 23.56 -23.37 0.56
C ILE A 689 24.12 -24.36 -0.46
N ASN A 690 25.02 -23.96 -1.36
CA ASN A 690 25.55 -24.86 -2.40
C ASN A 690 26.37 -26.01 -1.81
N THR A 691 27.18 -25.75 -0.78
CA THR A 691 27.96 -26.82 -0.12
C THR A 691 27.10 -27.65 0.83
N ASN A 692 26.07 -27.07 1.44
CA ASN A 692 25.17 -27.77 2.35
C ASN A 692 23.99 -28.47 1.65
N TRP A 693 23.71 -28.20 0.38
CA TRP A 693 22.54 -28.75 -0.33
C TRP A 693 22.49 -30.28 -0.31
N PRO A 694 23.57 -31.05 -0.53
CA PRO A 694 23.51 -32.51 -0.43
C PRO A 694 23.03 -33.00 0.96
N PHE A 695 23.50 -32.34 2.03
CA PHE A 695 23.03 -32.62 3.39
C PHE A 695 21.55 -32.25 3.56
N VAL A 696 21.19 -31.01 3.21
CA VAL A 696 19.82 -30.49 3.34
C VAL A 696 18.83 -31.34 2.55
N LYS A 697 19.18 -31.75 1.32
CA LYS A 697 18.37 -32.63 0.48
C LYS A 697 18.11 -33.97 1.14
N GLY A 698 19.14 -34.59 1.73
CA GLY A 698 19.00 -35.84 2.45
C GLY A 698 18.14 -35.71 3.71
N VAL A 699 18.35 -34.63 4.47
CA VAL A 699 17.54 -34.28 5.65
C VAL A 699 16.08 -34.08 5.27
N LEU A 700 15.78 -33.28 4.24
CA LEU A 700 14.43 -33.01 3.81
C LEU A 700 13.71 -34.30 3.39
N LEU A 701 14.33 -35.14 2.54
CA LEU A 701 13.75 -36.42 2.14
C LEU A 701 13.48 -37.33 3.34
N TRP A 702 14.41 -37.40 4.29
CA TRP A 702 14.20 -38.18 5.52
C TRP A 702 13.07 -37.59 6.39
N LEU A 703 13.00 -36.27 6.54
CA LEU A 703 11.91 -35.63 7.29
C LEU A 703 10.53 -35.84 6.64
N ALA A 704 10.48 -35.97 5.32
CA ALA A 704 9.25 -36.24 4.56
C ALA A 704 8.95 -37.74 4.34
N HIS A 705 9.73 -38.65 4.94
CA HIS A 705 9.60 -40.10 4.77
C HIS A 705 9.77 -40.58 3.30
N GLN A 706 10.68 -39.95 2.57
CA GLN A 706 11.02 -40.21 1.15
C GLN A 706 12.52 -40.54 0.95
N GLU A 707 13.19 -41.07 1.99
CA GLU A 707 14.59 -41.49 1.94
C GLU A 707 14.93 -42.61 0.95
#